data_AF-A0AAD6KCA1-F1
#
_entry.id   AF-A0AAD6KCA1-F1
#
_cell.length_a   1.000
_cell.length_b   1.000
_cell.length_c   1.000
_cell.angle_alpha   90.00
_cell.angle_beta   90.00
_cell.angle_gamma   90.00
#
_symmetry.space_group_name_H-M   'P 1'
#
loop_
_entity.id
_entity.type
_entity.pdbx_description
1 polymer ?
#
loop_
_entity_poly.entity_id
_entity_poly.type
_entity_poly.pdbx_seq_one_letter_code
_entity_poly.pdbx_strand_id
1 'polypeptide(L)'
;MNCFDDFIVLSWNVRGAANATSKRHCKELIKKYHPSICVLLETHVQFGRVASFWNRLVYFPAVIVEANGHAGGIWVLRSGDNFSVSTVDVMAQCATVEIKAGSQAWFMSLVYVSPIPSLRYQLWDRLISVRTMVNGPWMLIGDFNEVLLPSESIGGFFSHVRAGKFGEVLSACNLTDLEAKGFKFTWHRHIQGVRHLAKKLDKALVDLEWRDKFPEAFVENLGRLHSDHHPILLRCGGLPMFKRERPFLFEVAWSTHKDYQEVVSGAWSVCEKDVLRVGNVDLGLDALPMISDEGKAGLVRIVSKEEVFTALMQMESFKAPGADGFHAFFFKKYWHIVGEDVWNMASKLTLISRGLWDRRKLAEERRKSFLDCLQSRLQGDLGKYLGFPLIQGRVKRAHFNCIIDKIKGRLADWKGKLLNKAGRITLAKSVLTSMPIYLMQNMWLPNATSMQIDKIVRQFIWGNQETGGSWNLINWNMVTRPRINGGLGVRETRFWNISLLGKLIWHLLNSPGKLWVQMLHKKYVKNQVLVQIQNYSNSSSYCWKSIIRALQHLREGFMIRLGTGDVSIWYDKWLEFGKLASILPVVNISDTDMLVKDLWDYGQWNLESLSTVIPNDIRFGILAVPIPRDRNLKDCVVWENSMAGIYTPHLGYTWLLNKSRHMEDDTGKWHWLVKLKAIEKVKHLIWLIFHGCLPTNTLRFRRRLMDNQGCPRCQFAVEDTWHCIRDCRRAWEVWEELGFVGTTNFLGGNTVDWIIQQVDSDQGHLFLSALWWIWRQRNCFAFGNHYEGDVWLRRNIWRMASDSHMAWGEDMKVTKETIQILWQRPPWDFVKINVDGSSLGNLGRIGAGGLIRASTGNFLVGFTIFAGVACNLLPELLAIAKGLKLAWDRGYRKINCHSNSKDALRLLSANQVGFHKYRALIFEIRELLRRDWTVRIEHIFREANFCADFMAKFATSCDNGLMIWDEPPQGLQQLLLADIMGISFPRIV
;
A
#
# COMPACT_ATOMS: atom_id res chain seq x y z
N MET A 1 24.46 -22.16 11.29
CA MET A 1 24.36 -21.03 12.25
C MET A 1 25.62 -20.21 12.11
N ASN A 2 25.51 -18.90 11.98
CA ASN A 2 26.67 -18.02 11.88
C ASN A 2 27.24 -17.87 13.30
N CYS A 3 28.55 -18.10 13.49
CA CYS A 3 29.19 -18.08 14.80
C CYS A 3 29.11 -16.71 15.50
N PHE A 4 28.66 -15.68 14.79
CA PHE A 4 28.50 -14.31 15.26
C PHE A 4 27.04 -13.88 15.45
N ASP A 5 26.06 -14.79 15.37
CA ASP A 5 24.63 -14.42 15.49
C ASP A 5 24.28 -13.76 16.84
N ASP A 6 24.93 -14.17 17.93
CA ASP A 6 24.77 -13.56 19.27
C ASP A 6 25.87 -12.52 19.60
N PHE A 7 26.64 -12.06 18.61
CA PHE A 7 27.79 -11.17 18.85
C PHE A 7 27.34 -9.74 19.11
N ILE A 8 27.78 -9.19 20.25
CA ILE A 8 27.37 -7.86 20.74
C ILE A 8 28.62 -6.99 20.95
N VAL A 9 28.60 -5.76 20.43
CA VAL A 9 29.64 -4.76 20.68
C VAL A 9 29.04 -3.56 21.40
N LEU A 10 29.60 -3.23 22.57
CA LEU A 10 29.25 -2.02 23.31
C LEU A 10 30.35 -0.97 23.08
N SER A 11 30.00 0.22 22.62
CA SER A 11 30.93 1.35 22.50
C SER A 11 30.44 2.57 23.28
N TRP A 12 31.31 3.16 24.09
CA TRP A 12 30.95 4.29 24.93
C TRP A 12 32.13 5.25 25.17
N ASN A 13 31.93 6.53 24.85
CA ASN A 13 32.78 7.61 25.34
C ASN A 13 32.42 7.89 26.82
N VAL A 14 33.30 7.47 27.73
CA VAL A 14 33.01 7.39 29.17
C VAL A 14 33.44 8.61 29.98
N ARG A 15 34.22 9.53 29.40
CA ARG A 15 34.76 10.70 30.11
C ARG A 15 35.48 10.35 31.43
N GLY A 16 36.28 9.29 31.41
CA GLY A 16 37.10 8.85 32.54
C GLY A 16 36.66 7.52 33.17
N ALA A 17 37.40 6.44 32.90
CA ALA A 17 37.05 5.08 33.31
C ALA A 17 37.34 4.75 34.79
N ALA A 18 38.09 5.60 35.51
CA ALA A 18 38.49 5.32 36.89
C ALA A 18 37.43 5.65 37.95
N ASN A 19 36.51 6.58 37.65
CA ASN A 19 35.57 7.11 38.64
C ASN A 19 34.53 6.04 39.06
N ALA A 20 34.02 6.16 40.30
CA ALA A 20 33.13 5.15 40.88
C ALA A 20 31.84 4.95 40.07
N THR A 21 31.29 6.05 39.55
CA THR A 21 30.08 6.07 38.73
C THR A 21 30.28 5.32 37.41
N SER A 22 31.42 5.51 36.74
CA SER A 22 31.80 4.80 35.50
C SER A 22 31.93 3.32 35.74
N LYS A 23 32.65 2.92 36.80
CA LYS A 23 32.80 1.51 37.16
C LYS A 23 31.45 0.86 37.45
N ARG A 24 30.57 1.54 38.19
CA ARG A 24 29.21 1.06 38.47
C ARG A 24 28.40 0.88 37.18
N HIS A 25 28.34 1.90 36.34
CA HIS A 25 27.56 1.88 35.11
C HIS A 25 28.12 0.89 34.07
N CYS A 26 29.44 0.78 33.93
CA CYS A 26 30.05 -0.27 33.09
C CYS A 26 29.65 -1.65 33.59
N LYS A 27 29.72 -1.90 34.91
CA LYS A 27 29.29 -3.18 35.50
C LYS A 27 27.81 -3.46 35.24
N GLU A 28 26.93 -2.46 35.34
CA GLU A 28 25.50 -2.59 35.05
C GLU A 28 25.23 -2.89 33.57
N LEU A 29 25.90 -2.18 32.64
CA LEU A 29 25.79 -2.42 31.20
C LEU A 29 26.28 -3.83 30.83
N ILE A 30 27.42 -4.25 31.38
CA ILE A 30 27.99 -5.59 31.17
C ILE A 30 27.06 -6.66 31.72
N LYS A 31 26.54 -6.48 32.94
CA LYS A 31 25.58 -7.42 33.55
C LYS A 31 24.27 -7.50 32.76
N LYS A 32 23.86 -6.42 32.10
CA LYS A 32 22.58 -6.36 31.38
C LYS A 32 22.67 -6.91 29.96
N TYR A 33 23.74 -6.57 29.24
CA TYR A 33 23.84 -6.81 27.80
C TYR A 33 24.89 -7.87 27.41
N HIS A 34 25.75 -8.28 28.34
CA HIS A 34 26.77 -9.31 28.13
C HIS A 34 27.57 -9.13 26.82
N PRO A 35 28.18 -7.96 26.56
CA PRO A 35 28.86 -7.67 25.31
C PRO A 35 30.05 -8.62 25.04
N SER A 36 30.19 -9.06 23.81
CA SER A 36 31.36 -9.82 23.35
C SER A 36 32.60 -8.91 23.36
N ILE A 37 32.45 -7.67 22.88
CA ILE A 37 33.49 -6.65 22.93
C ILE A 37 32.96 -5.38 23.61
N CYS A 38 33.75 -4.85 24.55
CA CYS A 38 33.57 -3.56 25.18
C CYS A 38 34.61 -2.57 24.65
N VAL A 39 34.14 -1.42 24.17
CA VAL A 39 34.94 -0.35 23.60
C VAL A 39 34.75 0.89 24.46
N LEU A 40 35.82 1.36 25.08
CA LEU A 40 35.78 2.57 25.90
C LEU A 40 36.67 3.65 25.29
N LEU A 41 36.08 4.84 25.14
CA LEU A 41 36.73 6.03 24.60
C LEU A 41 36.85 7.10 25.70
N GLU A 42 37.88 7.94 25.61
CA GLU A 42 38.20 8.97 26.62
C GLU A 42 38.34 8.42 28.04
N THR A 43 39.29 7.49 28.21
CA THR A 43 39.44 6.73 29.46
C THR A 43 40.09 7.54 30.59
N HIS A 44 40.85 8.59 30.27
CA HIS A 44 41.54 9.52 31.21
C HIS A 44 42.38 8.85 32.32
N VAL A 45 42.72 7.58 32.16
CA VAL A 45 43.47 6.80 33.14
C VAL A 45 44.21 5.70 32.39
N GLN A 46 45.34 5.25 32.94
CA GLN A 46 46.04 4.07 32.41
C GLN A 46 45.28 2.78 32.74
N PHE A 47 45.26 1.83 31.81
CA PHE A 47 44.51 0.58 31.99
C PHE A 47 44.95 -0.20 33.23
N GLY A 48 46.27 -0.24 33.49
CA GLY A 48 46.85 -0.95 34.64
C GLY A 48 46.23 -0.58 35.99
N ARG A 49 45.78 0.67 36.17
CA ARG A 49 45.14 1.14 37.42
C ARG A 49 43.74 0.56 37.66
N VAL A 50 43.08 0.08 36.61
CA VAL A 50 41.72 -0.48 36.67
C VAL A 50 41.67 -1.93 36.17
N ALA A 51 42.79 -2.53 35.83
CA ALA A 51 42.87 -3.90 35.33
C ALA A 51 42.20 -4.91 36.26
N SER A 52 42.39 -4.78 37.59
CA SER A 52 41.74 -5.66 38.57
C SER A 52 40.21 -5.59 38.55
N PHE A 53 39.63 -4.45 38.17
CA PHE A 53 38.18 -4.31 38.02
C PHE A 53 37.68 -5.06 36.78
N TRP A 54 38.36 -4.92 35.65
CA TRP A 54 37.99 -5.58 34.39
C TRP A 54 38.21 -7.09 34.42
N ASN A 55 39.31 -7.54 35.03
CA ASN A 55 39.59 -8.96 35.24
C ASN A 55 38.50 -9.64 36.07
N ARG A 56 37.98 -8.97 37.12
CA ARG A 56 36.85 -9.49 37.92
C ARG A 56 35.54 -9.59 37.14
N LEU A 57 35.39 -8.82 36.06
CA LEU A 57 34.23 -8.89 35.17
C LEU A 57 34.44 -9.87 34.01
N VAL A 58 35.63 -10.51 33.93
CA VAL A 58 36.01 -11.43 32.86
C VAL A 58 36.10 -10.74 31.50
N TYR A 59 36.65 -9.51 31.49
CA TYR A 59 36.98 -8.77 30.28
C TYR A 59 38.48 -8.48 30.24
N PHE A 60 39.13 -8.95 29.18
CA PHE A 60 40.58 -8.88 29.04
C PHE A 60 40.96 -7.91 27.92
N PRO A 61 42.10 -7.21 28.02
CA PRO A 61 42.53 -6.26 27.01
C PRO A 61 42.87 -6.99 25.70
N ALA A 62 42.25 -6.57 24.60
CA ALA A 62 42.62 -6.94 23.24
C ALA A 62 43.51 -5.87 22.60
N VAL A 63 43.13 -4.59 22.72
CA VAL A 63 43.94 -3.44 22.30
C VAL A 63 43.79 -2.32 23.32
N ILE A 64 44.90 -1.72 23.73
CA ILE A 64 44.93 -0.58 24.65
C ILE A 64 45.76 0.53 24.03
N VAL A 65 45.11 1.63 23.70
CA VAL A 65 45.75 2.92 23.40
C VAL A 65 45.56 3.79 24.63
N GLU A 66 46.66 4.10 25.32
CA GLU A 66 46.59 4.87 26.56
C GLU A 66 46.25 6.34 26.34
N ALA A 67 45.53 6.94 27.28
CA ALA A 67 45.23 8.36 27.25
C ALA A 67 46.47 9.19 27.60
N ASN A 68 46.64 10.35 26.94
CA ASN A 68 47.63 11.35 27.31
C ASN A 68 46.94 12.51 28.05
N GLY A 69 47.03 12.51 29.39
CA GLY A 69 46.26 13.42 30.23
C GLY A 69 44.75 13.20 30.10
N HIS A 70 44.03 14.24 29.69
CA HIS A 70 42.58 14.20 29.42
C HIS A 70 42.25 13.94 27.93
N ALA A 71 43.24 13.63 27.10
CA ALA A 71 43.04 13.42 25.67
C ALA A 71 43.27 11.96 25.27
N GLY A 72 42.36 11.41 24.47
CA GLY A 72 42.47 10.06 23.94
C GLY A 72 42.16 8.97 24.96
N GLY A 73 42.65 7.76 24.70
CA GLY A 73 42.25 6.55 25.40
C GLY A 73 41.24 5.76 24.58
N ILE A 74 41.69 4.65 23.99
CA ILE A 74 40.85 3.68 23.27
C ILE A 74 41.16 2.31 23.85
N TRP A 75 40.18 1.73 24.56
CA TRP A 75 40.32 0.39 25.11
C TRP A 75 39.36 -0.55 24.42
N VAL A 76 39.88 -1.66 23.93
CA VAL A 76 39.13 -2.77 23.33
C VAL A 76 39.28 -3.96 24.25
N LEU A 77 38.19 -4.34 24.91
CA LEU A 77 38.17 -5.41 25.91
C LEU A 77 37.27 -6.54 25.40
N ARG A 78 37.76 -7.78 25.40
CA ARG A 78 37.01 -8.97 24.95
C ARG A 78 36.51 -9.81 26.11
N SER A 79 35.35 -10.43 25.97
CA SER A 79 34.83 -11.43 26.91
C SER A 79 35.04 -12.86 26.40
N GLY A 80 35.59 -13.72 27.25
CA GLY A 80 35.81 -15.15 26.97
C GLY A 80 36.76 -15.45 25.79
N ASP A 81 36.99 -16.73 25.52
CA ASP A 81 37.96 -17.22 24.52
C ASP A 81 37.30 -17.83 23.25
N ASN A 82 36.00 -17.61 23.06
CA ASN A 82 35.22 -18.19 21.95
C ASN A 82 35.53 -17.56 20.57
N PHE A 83 36.26 -16.44 20.57
CA PHE A 83 36.74 -15.75 19.38
C PHE A 83 38.09 -15.11 19.67
N SER A 84 38.90 -14.93 18.63
CA SER A 84 40.19 -14.26 18.69
C SER A 84 40.09 -12.85 18.13
N VAL A 85 40.87 -11.94 18.69
CA VAL A 85 40.99 -10.54 18.24
C VAL A 85 42.47 -10.27 17.98
N SER A 86 42.81 -9.98 16.73
CA SER A 86 44.17 -9.63 16.28
C SER A 86 44.21 -8.15 15.87
N THR A 87 45.30 -7.47 16.18
CA THR A 87 45.49 -6.07 15.81
C THR A 87 45.96 -5.96 14.36
N VAL A 88 45.31 -5.09 13.58
CA VAL A 88 45.66 -4.81 12.17
C VAL A 88 46.35 -3.45 12.03
N ASP A 89 45.80 -2.43 12.67
CA ASP A 89 46.36 -1.07 12.64
C ASP A 89 46.05 -0.33 13.94
N VAL A 90 46.96 0.48 14.47
CA VAL A 90 46.73 1.26 15.69
C VAL A 90 47.33 2.65 15.56
N MET A 91 46.52 3.65 15.91
CA MET A 91 46.91 5.04 16.06
C MET A 91 46.15 5.70 17.22
N ALA A 92 46.54 6.92 17.60
CA ALA A 92 45.91 7.62 18.72
C ALA A 92 44.39 7.84 18.58
N GLN A 93 43.88 7.95 17.34
CA GLN A 93 42.46 8.22 17.03
C GLN A 93 41.70 6.97 16.53
N CYS A 94 42.37 5.83 16.34
CA CYS A 94 41.72 4.62 15.85
C CYS A 94 42.53 3.36 16.16
N ALA A 95 41.85 2.29 16.54
CA ALA A 95 42.41 0.95 16.55
C ALA A 95 41.60 0.06 15.60
N THR A 96 42.24 -0.62 14.67
CA THR A 96 41.61 -1.59 13.76
C THR A 96 42.01 -2.99 14.16
N VAL A 97 41.01 -3.85 14.34
CA VAL A 97 41.17 -5.23 14.75
C VAL A 97 40.48 -6.17 13.77
N GLU A 98 41.04 -7.35 13.60
CA GLU A 98 40.39 -8.49 12.96
C GLU A 98 39.78 -9.38 14.07
N ILE A 99 38.52 -9.76 13.87
CA ILE A 99 37.77 -10.63 14.77
C ILE A 99 37.52 -11.95 14.07
N LYS A 100 38.01 -13.04 14.65
CA LYS A 100 37.96 -14.37 14.03
C LYS A 100 37.36 -15.41 14.99
N ALA A 101 36.33 -16.12 14.52
CA ALA A 101 35.69 -17.23 15.21
C ALA A 101 35.49 -18.39 14.23
N GLY A 102 36.07 -19.55 14.52
CA GLY A 102 36.09 -20.68 13.58
C GLY A 102 36.72 -20.31 12.23
N SER A 103 36.02 -20.60 11.14
CA SER A 103 36.43 -20.25 9.77
C SER A 103 36.04 -18.83 9.33
N GLN A 104 35.35 -18.06 10.18
CA GLN A 104 34.84 -16.74 9.83
C GLN A 104 35.69 -15.62 10.43
N ALA A 105 36.00 -14.61 9.61
CA ALA A 105 36.66 -13.38 10.06
C ALA A 105 35.93 -12.12 9.54
N TRP A 106 36.07 -11.00 10.25
CA TRP A 106 35.65 -9.67 9.83
C TRP A 106 36.45 -8.61 10.58
N PHE A 107 36.42 -7.37 10.11
CA PHE A 107 37.28 -6.29 10.57
C PHE A 107 36.48 -5.18 11.23
N MET A 108 37.02 -4.63 12.31
CA MET A 108 36.41 -3.55 13.07
C MET A 108 37.42 -2.45 13.38
N SER A 109 37.11 -1.23 12.98
CA SER A 109 37.86 -0.03 13.33
C SER A 109 37.15 0.75 14.43
N LEU A 110 37.79 0.86 15.58
CA LEU A 110 37.30 1.54 16.75
C LEU A 110 37.80 2.98 16.73
N VAL A 111 36.88 3.93 16.64
CA VAL A 111 37.23 5.30 16.26
C VAL A 111 36.98 6.27 17.42
N TYR A 112 37.99 7.10 17.70
CA TYR A 112 37.89 8.30 18.51
C TYR A 112 38.50 9.48 17.75
N VAL A 113 37.66 10.23 17.06
CA VAL A 113 38.11 11.39 16.27
C VAL A 113 38.39 12.56 17.19
N SER A 114 39.52 13.24 16.98
CA SER A 114 39.90 14.40 17.76
C SER A 114 38.84 15.51 17.69
N PRO A 115 38.50 16.16 18.82
CA PRO A 115 37.66 17.35 18.80
C PRO A 115 38.30 18.51 18.01
N ILE A 116 39.62 18.49 17.78
CA ILE A 116 40.36 19.50 17.02
C ILE A 116 40.30 19.15 15.51
N PRO A 117 39.64 19.97 14.65
CA PRO A 117 39.40 19.61 13.25
C PRO A 117 40.66 19.38 12.40
N SER A 118 41.75 20.08 12.66
CA SER A 118 43.00 19.94 11.91
C SER A 118 43.67 18.58 12.11
N LEU A 119 43.46 17.93 13.25
CA LEU A 119 44.03 16.61 13.55
C LEU A 119 43.22 15.45 12.93
N ARG A 120 42.00 15.73 12.44
CA ARG A 120 41.11 14.70 11.86
C ARG A 120 41.59 14.18 10.51
N TYR A 121 42.25 15.04 9.73
CA TYR A 121 42.74 14.70 8.39
C TYR A 121 43.68 13.50 8.38
N GLN A 122 44.56 13.40 9.39
CA GLN A 122 45.46 12.26 9.54
C GLN A 122 44.70 10.94 9.68
N LEU A 123 43.58 10.93 10.41
CA LEU A 123 42.73 9.76 10.52
C LEU A 123 41.98 9.48 9.22
N TRP A 124 41.46 10.51 8.54
CA TRP A 124 40.76 10.36 7.27
C TRP A 124 41.60 9.67 6.20
N ASP A 125 42.84 10.14 6.02
CA ASP A 125 43.79 9.53 5.08
C ASP A 125 44.16 8.10 5.51
N ARG A 126 44.28 7.87 6.82
CA ARG A 126 44.57 6.54 7.37
C ARG A 126 43.42 5.56 7.15
N LEU A 127 42.16 5.97 7.31
CA LEU A 127 41.00 5.09 7.07
C LEU A 127 40.91 4.66 5.60
N ILE A 128 41.23 5.55 4.66
CA ILE A 128 41.32 5.21 3.23
C ILE A 128 42.42 4.17 3.00
N SER A 129 43.58 4.35 3.65
CA SER A 129 44.67 3.37 3.59
C SER A 129 44.28 2.02 4.22
N VAL A 130 43.62 2.04 5.38
CA VAL A 130 43.13 0.82 6.08
C VAL A 130 42.13 0.06 5.22
N ARG A 131 41.25 0.73 4.48
CA ARG A 131 40.34 0.05 3.55
C ARG A 131 41.09 -0.83 2.56
N THR A 132 42.25 -0.40 2.09
CA THR A 132 43.09 -1.19 1.16
C THR A 132 43.83 -2.34 1.83
N MET A 133 44.09 -2.25 3.13
CA MET A 133 44.74 -3.32 3.92
C MET A 133 43.76 -4.40 4.37
N VAL A 134 42.48 -4.04 4.53
CA VAL A 134 41.42 -4.94 4.98
C VAL A 134 40.83 -5.72 3.80
N ASN A 135 40.96 -7.04 3.82
CA ASN A 135 40.38 -7.94 2.82
C ASN A 135 39.18 -8.72 3.39
N GLY A 136 38.02 -8.06 3.44
CA GLY A 136 36.76 -8.66 3.84
C GLY A 136 35.82 -7.67 4.54
N PRO A 137 34.72 -8.17 5.13
CA PRO A 137 33.68 -7.38 5.81
C PRO A 137 34.25 -6.39 6.83
N TRP A 138 34.00 -5.09 6.65
CA TRP A 138 34.58 -4.03 7.49
C TRP A 138 33.52 -3.09 8.09
N MET A 139 33.67 -2.81 9.38
CA MET A 139 32.89 -1.78 10.06
C MET A 139 33.75 -0.83 10.89
N LEU A 140 33.24 0.38 11.09
CA LEU A 140 33.78 1.37 12.00
C LEU A 140 32.74 1.66 13.09
N ILE A 141 33.16 1.80 14.34
CA ILE A 141 32.27 2.17 15.45
C ILE A 141 33.00 3.07 16.45
N GLY A 142 32.31 4.09 16.95
CA GLY A 142 32.84 4.96 17.99
C GLY A 142 32.42 6.43 17.84
N ASP A 143 33.18 7.32 18.45
CA ASP A 143 32.95 8.76 18.48
C ASP A 143 33.66 9.45 17.31
N PHE A 144 32.87 9.89 16.32
CA PHE A 144 33.40 10.55 15.13
C PHE A 144 33.59 12.05 15.29
N ASN A 145 33.09 12.65 16.37
CA ASN A 145 33.15 14.09 16.63
C ASN A 145 32.73 14.99 15.44
N GLU A 146 31.99 14.44 14.47
CA GLU A 146 31.59 15.08 13.22
C GLU A 146 30.16 14.67 12.81
N VAL A 147 29.47 15.59 12.15
CA VAL A 147 28.10 15.40 11.66
C VAL A 147 28.07 15.47 10.13
N LEU A 148 27.30 14.59 9.50
CA LEU A 148 27.11 14.54 8.04
C LEU A 148 25.93 15.38 7.59
N LEU A 149 24.90 15.51 8.44
CA LEU A 149 23.66 16.21 8.09
C LEU A 149 23.35 17.32 9.11
N PRO A 150 22.72 18.44 8.68
CA PRO A 150 22.26 19.47 9.60
C PRO A 150 21.31 18.92 10.68
N SER A 151 20.50 17.92 10.31
CA SER A 151 19.53 17.24 11.18
C SER A 151 20.16 16.45 12.33
N GLU A 152 21.47 16.17 12.26
CA GLU A 152 22.24 15.50 13.31
C GLU A 152 22.74 16.47 14.40
N SER A 153 22.36 17.74 14.33
CA SER A 153 22.70 18.74 15.34
C SER A 153 21.51 19.64 15.70
N ILE A 154 21.43 20.06 16.96
CA ILE A 154 20.50 21.08 17.45
C ILE A 154 21.27 22.11 18.28
N GLY A 155 20.93 23.39 18.09
CA GLY A 155 21.42 24.51 18.89
C GLY A 155 22.81 25.04 18.51
N GLY A 156 23.49 24.44 17.52
CA GLY A 156 24.86 24.81 17.10
C GLY A 156 25.02 24.98 15.59
N PHE A 157 26.15 25.54 15.16
CA PHE A 157 26.47 25.79 13.74
C PHE A 157 26.88 24.50 13.02
N PHE A 158 26.25 24.22 11.88
CA PHE A 158 26.58 23.11 10.99
C PHE A 158 27.60 23.56 9.93
N SER A 159 28.72 22.85 9.81
CA SER A 159 29.77 23.19 8.85
C SER A 159 29.67 22.29 7.62
N HIS A 160 29.16 22.86 6.52
CA HIS A 160 29.05 22.16 5.23
C HIS A 160 30.40 21.68 4.69
N VAL A 161 31.47 22.45 4.91
CA VAL A 161 32.83 22.10 4.46
C VAL A 161 33.33 20.86 5.19
N ARG A 162 33.15 20.78 6.51
CA ARG A 162 33.58 19.62 7.30
C ARG A 162 32.74 18.38 7.02
N ALA A 163 31.42 18.56 6.90
CA ALA A 163 30.52 17.47 6.53
C ALA A 163 30.82 16.92 5.13
N GLY A 164 31.19 17.78 4.17
CA GLY A 164 31.59 17.39 2.82
C GLY A 164 32.84 16.51 2.83
N LYS A 165 33.90 16.96 3.51
CA LYS A 165 35.16 16.20 3.66
C LYS A 165 34.96 14.85 4.36
N PHE A 166 34.17 14.82 5.42
CA PHE A 166 33.84 13.56 6.07
C PHE A 166 33.05 12.63 5.14
N GLY A 167 32.08 13.17 4.38
CA GLY A 167 31.33 12.41 3.37
C GLY A 167 32.19 11.87 2.22
N GLU A 168 33.23 12.59 1.80
CA GLU A 168 34.21 12.13 0.79
C GLU A 168 34.96 10.89 1.29
N VAL A 169 35.40 10.89 2.55
CA VAL A 169 36.07 9.73 3.17
C VAL A 169 35.15 8.53 3.21
N LEU A 170 33.88 8.71 3.62
CA LEU A 170 32.91 7.60 3.63
C LEU A 170 32.67 7.05 2.22
N SER A 171 32.58 7.92 1.22
CA SER A 171 32.43 7.51 -0.17
C SER A 171 33.67 6.76 -0.69
N ALA A 172 34.87 7.23 -0.36
CA ALA A 172 36.12 6.58 -0.77
C ALA A 172 36.28 5.19 -0.14
N CYS A 173 35.80 5.03 1.09
CA CYS A 173 35.81 3.76 1.81
C CYS A 173 34.59 2.85 1.54
N ASN A 174 33.63 3.30 0.73
CA ASN A 174 32.34 2.65 0.49
C ASN A 174 31.54 2.35 1.78
N LEU A 175 31.60 3.27 2.74
CA LEU A 175 30.96 3.15 4.05
C LEU A 175 29.60 3.83 4.09
N THR A 176 28.66 3.22 4.80
CA THR A 176 27.31 3.73 5.04
C THR A 176 26.96 3.67 6.52
N ASP A 177 26.20 4.65 7.03
CA ASP A 177 25.74 4.66 8.42
C ASP A 177 24.66 3.58 8.63
N LEU A 178 24.84 2.70 9.61
CA LEU A 178 23.91 1.60 9.91
C LEU A 178 22.55 2.09 10.42
N GLU A 179 22.47 3.37 10.82
CA GLU A 179 21.39 4.03 11.56
C GLU A 179 21.05 3.36 12.91
N ALA A 180 21.17 4.13 13.99
CA ALA A 180 20.86 3.64 15.32
C ALA A 180 19.37 3.83 15.68
N LYS A 181 18.77 2.81 16.31
CA LYS A 181 17.47 2.89 16.96
C LYS A 181 17.59 3.59 18.32
N GLY A 182 16.51 4.22 18.79
CA GLY A 182 16.48 4.88 20.10
C GLY A 182 16.70 6.39 20.03
N PHE A 183 17.50 6.95 20.92
CA PHE A 183 17.73 8.40 21.02
C PHE A 183 18.41 8.94 19.76
N LYS A 184 17.91 10.06 19.23
CA LYS A 184 18.41 10.65 17.97
C LYS A 184 19.82 11.24 18.10
N PHE A 185 20.14 11.83 19.24
CA PHE A 185 21.44 12.46 19.50
C PHE A 185 22.19 11.61 20.51
N THR A 186 23.51 11.49 20.32
CA THR A 186 24.37 10.70 21.20
C THR A 186 25.13 11.59 22.17
N TRP A 187 25.38 12.84 21.82
CA TRP A 187 26.10 13.82 22.64
C TRP A 187 25.25 15.03 23.02
N HIS A 188 25.40 15.52 24.25
CA HIS A 188 24.67 16.69 24.76
C HIS A 188 25.52 17.61 25.63
N ARG A 189 25.35 18.93 25.46
CA ARG A 189 25.95 19.95 26.32
C ARG A 189 24.94 21.01 26.72
N HIS A 190 24.92 21.34 28.01
CA HIS A 190 24.15 22.46 28.54
C HIS A 190 24.98 23.74 28.44
N ILE A 191 24.39 24.81 27.89
CA ILE A 191 24.93 26.17 27.96
C ILE A 191 24.00 26.98 28.86
N GLN A 192 24.55 27.70 29.84
CA GLN A 192 23.78 28.52 30.77
C GLN A 192 22.93 29.54 29.98
N GLY A 193 21.61 29.48 30.14
CA GLY A 193 20.64 30.36 29.47
C GLY A 193 20.08 29.78 28.14
N VAL A 194 18.99 29.01 28.23
CA VAL A 194 18.01 28.73 27.16
C VAL A 194 18.45 27.81 25.99
N ARG A 195 19.75 27.55 25.75
CA ARG A 195 20.19 26.69 24.60
C ARG A 195 20.75 25.33 25.02
N HIS A 196 20.07 24.26 24.59
CA HIS A 196 20.59 22.88 24.65
C HIS A 196 21.31 22.54 23.33
N LEU A 197 22.60 22.19 23.42
CA LEU A 197 23.34 21.63 22.30
C LEU A 197 23.22 20.11 22.30
N ALA A 198 22.83 19.53 21.17
CA ALA A 198 22.80 18.08 21.00
C ALA A 198 23.32 17.69 19.62
N LYS A 199 24.12 16.61 19.53
CA LYS A 199 24.68 16.12 18.26
C LYS A 199 24.69 14.58 18.19
N LYS A 200 24.56 14.01 17.00
CA LYS A 200 24.82 12.58 16.72
C LYS A 200 26.29 12.42 16.34
N LEU A 201 27.16 12.21 17.33
CA LEU A 201 28.61 12.10 17.15
C LEU A 201 29.08 10.63 17.10
N ASP A 202 28.40 9.77 17.85
CA ASP A 202 28.72 8.35 17.93
C ASP A 202 27.97 7.62 16.81
N LYS A 203 28.70 6.84 15.99
CA LYS A 203 28.16 6.18 14.79
C LYS A 203 28.71 4.76 14.66
N ALA A 204 27.97 3.94 13.92
CA ALA A 204 28.44 2.68 13.37
C ALA A 204 28.31 2.76 11.84
N LEU A 205 29.44 2.67 11.15
CA LEU A 205 29.55 2.79 9.70
C LEU A 205 30.01 1.46 9.14
N VAL A 206 29.41 0.98 8.06
CA VAL A 206 29.68 -0.35 7.51
C VAL A 206 29.82 -0.31 6.00
N ASP A 207 30.63 -1.21 5.45
CA ASP A 207 30.65 -1.47 4.02
C ASP A 207 29.59 -2.51 3.60
N LEU A 208 29.46 -2.71 2.30
CA LEU A 208 28.46 -3.63 1.73
C LEU A 208 28.74 -5.09 2.13
N GLU A 209 30.00 -5.51 2.15
CA GLU A 209 30.39 -6.87 2.53
C GLU A 209 30.03 -7.19 3.99
N TRP A 210 30.20 -6.21 4.89
CA TRP A 210 29.76 -6.33 6.28
C TRP A 210 28.24 -6.40 6.39
N ARG A 211 27.52 -5.56 5.64
CA ARG A 211 26.06 -5.60 5.63
C ARG A 211 25.51 -6.93 5.10
N ASP A 212 26.13 -7.50 4.07
CA ASP A 212 25.74 -8.80 3.51
C ASP A 212 26.03 -9.95 4.48
N LYS A 213 27.12 -9.85 5.26
CA LYS A 213 27.45 -10.83 6.31
C LYS A 213 26.50 -10.77 7.50
N PHE A 214 26.01 -9.57 7.85
CA PHE A 214 25.14 -9.32 9.00
C PHE A 214 23.86 -8.57 8.59
N PRO A 215 22.96 -9.21 7.81
CA PRO A 215 21.79 -8.54 7.25
C PRO A 215 20.78 -8.10 8.32
N GLU A 216 20.73 -8.83 9.44
CA GLU A 216 19.84 -8.52 10.58
C GLU A 216 20.46 -7.58 11.61
N ALA A 217 21.72 -7.17 11.43
CA ALA A 217 22.41 -6.34 12.41
C ALA A 217 21.82 -4.93 12.51
N PHE A 218 21.77 -4.43 13.75
CA PHE A 218 21.33 -3.08 14.04
C PHE A 218 22.06 -2.49 15.24
N VAL A 219 22.02 -1.16 15.35
CA VAL A 219 22.61 -0.41 16.46
C VAL A 219 21.51 0.21 17.30
N GLU A 220 21.70 0.25 18.61
CA GLU A 220 20.82 0.93 19.56
C GLU A 220 21.60 2.01 20.33
N ASN A 221 21.04 3.21 20.38
CA ASN A 221 21.49 4.26 21.29
C ASN A 221 20.85 4.03 22.66
N LEU A 222 21.64 3.59 23.63
CA LEU A 222 21.19 3.33 25.00
C LEU A 222 20.98 4.65 25.76
N GLY A 223 20.17 4.64 26.82
CA GLY A 223 19.91 5.84 27.62
C GLY A 223 21.20 6.48 28.17
N ARG A 224 21.27 7.82 28.14
CA ARG A 224 22.40 8.57 28.69
C ARG A 224 22.53 8.29 30.18
N LEU A 225 23.76 7.97 30.59
CA LEU A 225 24.13 7.74 31.98
C LEU A 225 24.81 9.00 32.54
N HIS A 226 26.03 8.88 33.07
CA HIS A 226 26.74 10.02 33.68
C HIS A 226 27.61 10.79 32.68
N SER A 227 27.93 10.19 31.53
CA SER A 227 28.70 10.84 30.45
C SER A 227 27.81 11.79 29.65
N ASP A 228 28.42 12.79 29.00
CA ASP A 228 27.76 13.61 28.00
C ASP A 228 27.43 12.84 26.71
N HIS A 229 27.99 11.62 26.55
CA HIS A 229 27.67 10.67 25.49
C HIS A 229 26.74 9.52 25.95
N HIS A 230 25.85 9.11 25.04
CA HIS A 230 25.06 7.88 25.13
C HIS A 230 25.93 6.67 24.72
N PRO A 231 25.85 5.54 25.45
CA PRO A 231 26.45 4.30 24.97
C PRO A 231 25.73 3.81 23.70
N ILE A 232 26.47 3.28 22.73
CA ILE A 232 25.91 2.65 21.53
C ILE A 232 26.16 1.14 21.56
N LEU A 233 25.14 0.37 21.18
CA LEU A 233 25.16 -1.09 21.24
C LEU A 233 24.88 -1.69 19.86
N LEU A 234 25.87 -2.37 19.29
CA LEU A 234 25.74 -3.15 18.06
C LEU A 234 25.30 -4.57 18.40
N ARG A 235 24.35 -5.11 17.64
CA ARG A 235 23.94 -6.51 17.67
C ARG A 235 24.10 -7.09 16.26
N CYS A 236 24.88 -8.16 16.12
CA CYS A 236 25.21 -8.75 14.82
C CYS A 236 24.12 -9.71 14.30
N GLY A 237 23.24 -10.23 15.18
CA GLY A 237 22.08 -11.03 14.82
C GLY A 237 20.93 -10.95 15.83
N GLY A 238 19.77 -11.52 15.45
CA GLY A 238 18.56 -11.63 16.25
C GLY A 238 17.56 -10.48 16.04
N LEU A 239 16.33 -10.82 15.61
CA LEU A 239 15.17 -9.95 15.83
C LEU A 239 15.11 -9.58 17.32
N PRO A 240 14.71 -8.36 17.70
CA PRO A 240 14.57 -8.00 19.11
C PRO A 240 13.63 -9.00 19.78
N MET A 241 14.17 -9.84 20.66
CA MET A 241 13.36 -10.68 21.55
C MET A 241 12.43 -9.76 22.31
N PHE A 242 11.14 -9.80 21.99
CA PHE A 242 10.13 -9.02 22.69
C PHE A 242 9.93 -9.58 24.11
N LYS A 243 9.81 -8.63 25.05
CA LYS A 243 9.29 -8.75 26.43
C LYS A 243 10.18 -9.49 27.44
N ARG A 244 11.14 -8.76 28.02
CA ARG A 244 11.24 -8.77 29.49
C ARG A 244 10.15 -7.84 30.04
N GLU A 245 9.56 -8.21 31.18
CA GLU A 245 8.65 -7.35 31.94
C GLU A 245 9.24 -5.95 32.01
N ARG A 246 8.45 -4.93 31.65
CA ARG A 246 8.92 -3.55 31.69
C ARG A 246 9.17 -3.23 33.17
N PRO A 247 10.42 -2.99 33.62
CA PRO A 247 10.62 -2.45 34.94
C PRO A 247 9.94 -1.08 35.00
N PHE A 248 9.52 -0.69 36.20
CA PHE A 248 9.06 0.65 36.50
C PHE A 248 10.00 1.68 35.85
N LEU A 249 9.48 2.46 34.91
CA LEU A 249 10.22 3.54 34.25
C LEU A 249 9.93 4.83 35.01
N PHE A 250 10.95 5.30 35.69
CA PHE A 250 10.98 6.58 36.38
C PHE A 250 11.86 7.54 35.57
N GLU A 251 11.38 8.76 35.37
CA GLU A 251 12.15 9.78 34.69
C GLU A 251 13.33 10.16 35.59
N VAL A 252 14.55 9.68 35.28
CA VAL A 252 15.74 9.89 36.11
C VAL A 252 15.98 11.38 36.41
N ALA A 253 15.54 12.29 35.53
CA ALA A 253 15.55 13.73 35.76
C ALA A 253 14.84 14.13 37.07
N TRP A 254 13.81 13.42 37.49
CA TRP A 254 13.11 13.69 38.75
C TRP A 254 13.95 13.35 39.99
N SER A 255 14.89 12.40 39.91
CA SER A 255 15.85 12.15 41.01
C SER A 255 16.86 13.28 41.20
N THR A 256 17.02 14.15 40.19
CA THR A 256 17.87 15.34 40.26
C THR A 256 17.12 16.57 40.78
N HIS A 257 15.80 16.46 41.01
CA HIS A 257 15.01 17.53 41.59
C HIS A 257 15.27 17.61 43.09
N LYS A 258 15.53 18.83 43.59
CA LYS A 258 15.90 19.09 45.00
C LYS A 258 14.92 18.50 46.03
N ASP A 259 13.63 18.45 45.69
CA ASP A 259 12.56 18.02 46.61
C ASP A 259 12.22 16.51 46.50
N TYR A 260 12.94 15.75 45.65
CA TYR A 260 12.64 14.34 45.38
C TYR A 260 12.65 13.47 46.64
N GLN A 261 13.61 13.70 47.54
CA GLN A 261 13.80 12.89 48.75
C GLN A 261 12.64 13.04 49.74
N GLU A 262 12.11 14.25 49.91
CA GLU A 262 10.95 14.53 50.78
C GLU A 262 9.67 13.93 50.23
N VAL A 263 9.41 14.10 48.93
CA VAL A 263 8.18 13.62 48.27
C VAL A 263 8.05 12.10 48.36
N VAL A 264 9.16 11.38 48.16
CA VAL A 264 9.17 9.92 48.22
C VAL A 264 9.01 9.42 49.67
N SER A 265 9.65 10.08 50.63
CA SER A 265 9.51 9.78 52.07
C SER A 265 8.06 9.97 52.55
N GLY A 266 7.42 11.08 52.19
CA GLY A 266 6.04 11.38 52.58
C GLY A 266 5.00 10.47 51.91
N ALA A 267 5.26 9.98 50.70
CA ALA A 267 4.34 9.09 49.99
C ALA A 267 4.31 7.66 50.56
N TRP A 268 5.39 7.21 51.20
CA TRP A 268 5.49 5.85 51.73
C TRP A 268 5.03 5.69 53.19
N SER A 269 4.68 6.77 53.87
CA SER A 269 4.28 6.74 55.30
C SER A 269 2.76 6.71 55.56
N VAL A 270 1.91 6.77 54.53
CA VAL A 270 0.45 6.88 54.72
C VAL A 270 -0.28 5.65 54.16
N CYS A 271 -0.47 4.63 54.99
CA CYS A 271 -1.33 3.51 54.66
C CYS A 271 -2.02 2.99 55.94
N GLU A 272 -3.19 3.54 56.29
CA GLU A 272 -4.19 2.83 57.10
C GLU A 272 -5.56 3.54 57.13
N LYS A 273 -6.61 2.72 56.96
CA LYS A 273 -8.05 2.90 57.30
C LYS A 273 -9.03 3.51 56.28
N ASP A 274 -10.08 2.72 56.07
CA ASP A 274 -11.32 2.95 55.34
C ASP A 274 -12.25 4.00 56.00
N VAL A 275 -13.32 4.37 55.26
CA VAL A 275 -14.74 4.53 55.68
C VAL A 275 -15.40 5.88 55.28
N LEU A 276 -16.21 5.78 54.20
CA LEU A 276 -17.60 6.25 53.98
C LEU A 276 -18.04 7.70 53.60
N ARG A 277 -19.00 7.65 52.64
CA ARG A 277 -20.30 8.35 52.44
C ARG A 277 -20.34 9.67 51.66
N VAL A 278 -21.28 9.69 50.69
CA VAL A 278 -22.33 10.69 50.36
C VAL A 278 -22.57 10.58 48.84
N GLY A 279 -23.76 10.42 48.26
CA GLY A 279 -25.16 10.62 48.66
C GLY A 279 -25.98 10.73 47.37
N ASN A 280 -27.23 10.26 47.41
CA ASN A 280 -28.14 10.16 46.27
C ASN A 280 -28.29 11.45 45.46
N VAL A 281 -28.04 11.37 44.15
CA VAL A 281 -28.64 12.29 43.16
C VAL A 281 -29.27 11.44 42.06
N ASP A 282 -30.58 11.40 42.12
CA ASP A 282 -31.47 10.77 41.16
C ASP A 282 -31.47 11.58 39.85
N LEU A 283 -30.82 11.04 38.81
CA LEU A 283 -30.89 11.55 37.45
C LEU A 283 -31.73 10.56 36.66
N GLY A 284 -33.06 10.77 36.68
CA GLY A 284 -34.06 9.97 35.96
C GLY A 284 -33.62 9.61 34.55
N LEU A 285 -33.03 8.42 34.43
CA LEU A 285 -32.48 7.80 33.22
C LEU A 285 -33.21 6.48 33.00
N ASP A 286 -34.53 6.52 32.97
CA ASP A 286 -35.28 5.38 32.49
C ASP A 286 -35.15 5.28 30.97
N ALA A 287 -34.66 4.11 30.53
CA ALA A 287 -34.52 3.65 29.15
C ALA A 287 -33.30 4.15 28.32
N LEU A 288 -32.09 4.10 28.89
CA LEU A 288 -30.89 3.88 28.06
C LEU A 288 -30.83 2.40 27.63
N PRO A 289 -30.57 2.09 26.34
CA PRO A 289 -30.40 0.70 25.91
C PRO A 289 -29.19 0.09 26.62
N MET A 290 -29.45 -0.87 27.50
CA MET A 290 -28.42 -1.65 28.15
C MET A 290 -27.98 -2.77 27.21
N ILE A 291 -26.67 -3.00 27.14
CA ILE A 291 -26.10 -4.19 26.52
C ILE A 291 -26.74 -5.41 27.21
N SER A 292 -27.18 -6.42 26.45
CA SER A 292 -27.72 -7.66 27.03
C SER A 292 -26.68 -8.31 27.93
N ASP A 293 -27.10 -9.14 28.88
CA ASP A 293 -26.13 -9.78 29.78
C ASP A 293 -25.18 -10.72 29.02
N GLU A 294 -25.61 -11.30 27.90
CA GLU A 294 -24.73 -12.00 26.96
C GLU A 294 -23.76 -11.05 26.26
N GLY A 295 -24.19 -9.85 25.86
CA GLY A 295 -23.33 -8.84 25.26
C GLY A 295 -22.29 -8.29 26.25
N LYS A 296 -22.66 -8.16 27.53
CA LYS A 296 -21.74 -7.78 28.60
C LYS A 296 -20.73 -8.90 28.84
N ALA A 297 -21.18 -10.15 28.91
CA ALA A 297 -20.30 -11.32 29.04
C ALA A 297 -19.33 -11.45 27.85
N GLY A 298 -19.82 -11.20 26.63
CA GLY A 298 -19.03 -11.21 25.39
C GLY A 298 -17.98 -10.10 25.32
N LEU A 299 -18.24 -8.93 25.90
CA LEU A 299 -17.25 -7.84 25.99
C LEU A 299 -16.17 -8.08 27.04
N VAL A 300 -16.46 -8.93 28.04
CA VAL A 300 -15.55 -9.22 29.14
C VAL A 300 -14.73 -10.48 28.87
N ARG A 301 -15.13 -11.38 27.95
CA ARG A 301 -14.40 -12.63 27.64
C ARG A 301 -13.01 -12.37 27.04
N ILE A 302 -12.09 -13.30 27.29
CA ILE A 302 -10.76 -13.27 26.67
C ILE A 302 -10.93 -13.55 25.18
N VAL A 303 -10.22 -12.79 24.33
CA VAL A 303 -10.25 -13.00 22.88
C VAL A 303 -9.68 -14.36 22.52
N SER A 304 -10.41 -15.13 21.73
CA SER A 304 -9.97 -16.43 21.23
C SER A 304 -8.91 -16.27 20.13
N LYS A 305 -8.11 -17.31 19.92
CA LYS A 305 -7.07 -17.33 18.86
C LYS A 305 -7.73 -17.27 17.48
N GLU A 306 -8.88 -17.90 17.33
CA GLU A 306 -9.71 -17.91 16.13
C GLU A 306 -10.27 -16.51 15.81
N GLU A 307 -10.68 -15.74 16.82
CA GLU A 307 -11.13 -14.35 16.63
C GLU A 307 -9.97 -13.45 16.15
N VAL A 308 -8.78 -13.59 16.74
CA VAL A 308 -7.59 -12.83 16.33
C VAL A 308 -7.16 -13.22 14.92
N PHE A 309 -7.15 -14.51 14.60
CA PHE A 309 -6.87 -15.01 13.26
C PHE A 309 -7.87 -14.47 12.23
N THR A 310 -9.16 -14.55 12.53
CA THR A 310 -10.24 -14.08 11.65
C THR A 310 -10.13 -12.58 11.42
N ALA A 311 -9.89 -11.81 12.47
CA ALA A 311 -9.68 -10.36 12.38
C ALA A 311 -8.46 -10.01 11.53
N LEU A 312 -7.34 -10.73 11.70
CA LEU A 312 -6.13 -10.54 10.90
C LEU A 312 -6.36 -10.88 9.43
N MET A 313 -7.03 -12.00 9.14
CA MET A 313 -7.34 -12.45 7.78
C MET A 313 -8.28 -11.48 7.04
N GLN A 314 -9.11 -10.73 7.78
CA GLN A 314 -9.96 -9.67 7.23
C GLN A 314 -9.20 -8.35 6.92
N MET A 315 -7.96 -8.16 7.39
CA MET A 315 -7.20 -6.93 7.12
C MET A 315 -6.68 -6.87 5.67
N GLU A 316 -6.64 -5.70 5.04
CA GLU A 316 -6.03 -5.54 3.71
C GLU A 316 -4.50 -5.79 3.78
N SER A 317 -3.99 -6.72 2.96
CA SER A 317 -2.62 -7.23 3.04
C SER A 317 -1.54 -6.14 2.96
N PHE A 318 -1.78 -5.08 2.19
CA PHE A 318 -0.82 -3.98 1.98
C PHE A 318 -1.33 -2.64 2.53
N LYS A 319 -2.14 -2.66 3.60
CA LYS A 319 -2.48 -1.44 4.34
C LYS A 319 -1.21 -0.81 4.92
N ALA A 320 -1.21 0.51 5.08
CA ALA A 320 -0.08 1.25 5.65
C ALA A 320 0.48 0.51 6.89
N PRO A 321 1.80 0.24 6.94
CA PRO A 321 2.40 -0.57 7.97
C PRO A 321 2.18 0.08 9.34
N GLY A 322 2.08 -0.76 10.37
CA GLY A 322 2.00 -0.29 11.74
C GLY A 322 3.29 0.43 12.17
N ALA A 323 3.35 0.84 13.43
CA ALA A 323 4.59 1.40 14.00
C ALA A 323 5.77 0.39 13.96
N ASP A 324 5.46 -0.89 13.76
CA ASP A 324 6.38 -2.02 13.57
C ASP A 324 6.96 -2.14 12.15
N GLY A 325 6.44 -1.39 11.17
CA GLY A 325 6.94 -1.41 9.80
C GLY A 325 6.45 -2.59 8.95
N PHE A 326 5.74 -3.56 9.53
CA PHE A 326 5.22 -4.72 8.81
C PHE A 326 3.79 -4.49 8.33
N HIS A 327 3.50 -5.00 7.13
CA HIS A 327 2.15 -4.99 6.58
C HIS A 327 1.38 -6.21 7.09
N ALA A 328 0.04 -6.13 7.09
CA ALA A 328 -0.82 -7.27 7.48
C ALA A 328 -0.50 -8.55 6.68
N PHE A 329 0.00 -8.42 5.44
CA PHE A 329 0.51 -9.52 4.62
C PHE A 329 1.50 -10.43 5.36
N PHE A 330 2.43 -9.86 6.12
CA PHE A 330 3.45 -10.62 6.85
C PHE A 330 2.80 -11.58 7.85
N PHE A 331 1.95 -11.04 8.72
CA PHE A 331 1.25 -11.82 9.75
C PHE A 331 0.30 -12.86 9.14
N LYS A 332 -0.33 -12.56 8.00
CA LYS A 332 -1.16 -13.53 7.27
C LYS A 332 -0.35 -14.70 6.72
N LYS A 333 0.78 -14.41 6.07
CA LYS A 333 1.63 -15.42 5.44
C LYS A 333 2.30 -16.33 6.49
N TYR A 334 2.73 -15.75 7.60
CA TYR A 334 3.48 -16.45 8.64
C TYR A 334 2.67 -16.76 9.90
N TRP A 335 1.33 -16.79 9.81
CA TRP A 335 0.47 -17.05 10.98
C TRP A 335 0.77 -18.39 11.67
N HIS A 336 1.16 -19.41 10.92
CA HIS A 336 1.60 -20.70 11.46
C HIS A 336 2.87 -20.60 12.33
N ILE A 337 3.64 -19.52 12.18
CA ILE A 337 4.87 -19.25 12.94
C ILE A 337 4.58 -18.26 14.08
N VAL A 338 3.95 -17.12 13.78
CA VAL A 338 3.81 -15.99 14.73
C VAL A 338 2.43 -15.91 15.40
N GLY A 339 1.48 -16.75 15.00
CA GLY A 339 0.08 -16.64 15.43
C GLY A 339 -0.13 -16.88 16.91
N GLU A 340 0.69 -17.74 17.52
CA GLU A 340 0.68 -17.99 18.96
C GLU A 340 1.10 -16.73 19.74
N ASP A 341 2.19 -16.08 19.32
CA ASP A 341 2.70 -14.86 19.96
C ASP A 341 1.75 -13.67 19.78
N VAL A 342 1.16 -13.53 18.60
CA VAL A 342 0.19 -12.47 18.29
C VAL A 342 -1.09 -12.65 19.11
N TRP A 343 -1.61 -13.87 19.22
CA TRP A 343 -2.74 -14.16 20.10
C TRP A 343 -2.40 -13.92 21.57
N ASN A 344 -1.27 -14.42 22.06
CA ASN A 344 -0.82 -14.20 23.43
C ASN A 344 -0.64 -12.70 23.76
N MET A 345 -0.22 -11.89 22.79
CA MET A 345 -0.18 -10.44 22.93
C MET A 345 -1.58 -9.83 23.04
N ALA A 346 -2.50 -10.20 22.15
CA ALA A 346 -3.88 -9.72 22.15
C ALA A 346 -4.62 -10.12 23.44
N SER A 347 -4.47 -11.36 23.88
CA SER A 347 -5.05 -11.93 25.10
C SER A 347 -4.53 -11.26 26.37
N LYS A 348 -3.22 -10.96 26.44
CA LYS A 348 -2.63 -10.21 27.56
C LYS A 348 -3.11 -8.76 27.63
N LEU A 349 -3.35 -8.11 26.48
CA LEU A 349 -3.95 -6.76 26.45
C LEU A 349 -5.38 -6.75 26.98
N THR A 350 -6.18 -7.78 26.67
CA THR A 350 -7.51 -7.95 27.28
C THR A 350 -7.45 -8.17 28.80
N LEU A 351 -6.45 -8.91 29.31
CA LEU A 351 -6.24 -9.10 30.76
C LEU A 351 -5.81 -7.82 31.48
N ILE A 352 -4.93 -7.01 30.87
CA ILE A 352 -4.54 -5.69 31.40
C ILE A 352 -5.74 -4.74 31.42
N SER A 353 -6.62 -4.82 30.41
CA SER A 353 -7.85 -4.05 30.41
C SER A 353 -8.79 -4.50 31.54
N ARG A 354 -8.89 -5.80 31.86
CA ARG A 354 -9.68 -6.33 32.99
C ARG A 354 -9.22 -5.80 34.36
N GLY A 355 -7.91 -5.63 34.58
CA GLY A 355 -7.36 -5.05 35.81
C GLY A 355 -7.67 -3.56 36.03
N LEU A 356 -8.15 -2.85 35.00
CA LEU A 356 -8.61 -1.46 35.07
C LEU A 356 -10.10 -1.32 35.39
N TRP A 357 -10.85 -2.43 35.48
CA TRP A 357 -12.31 -2.47 35.67
C TRP A 357 -12.77 -3.21 36.93
N ASP A 358 -11.97 -3.25 38.00
CA ASP A 358 -12.47 -3.72 39.28
C ASP A 358 -13.42 -2.67 39.90
N ARG A 359 -14.71 -2.88 39.63
CA ARG A 359 -15.83 -2.01 40.01
C ARG A 359 -16.33 -2.42 41.40
N ARG A 360 -15.83 -1.76 42.44
CA ARG A 360 -16.60 -1.56 43.68
C ARG A 360 -16.19 -0.36 44.54
N LYS A 361 -15.03 0.27 44.31
CA LYS A 361 -14.56 1.47 45.05
C LYS A 361 -14.60 2.79 44.25
N LEU A 362 -15.19 2.80 43.05
CA LEU A 362 -14.84 3.78 42.00
C LEU A 362 -16.02 4.51 41.33
N ALA A 363 -17.19 4.59 41.99
CA ALA A 363 -18.40 5.13 41.38
C ALA A 363 -18.75 6.58 41.77
N GLU A 364 -18.45 7.03 43.00
CA GLU A 364 -18.93 8.36 43.46
C GLU A 364 -17.84 9.44 43.47
N GLU A 365 -16.65 9.19 44.00
CA GLU A 365 -15.56 10.19 44.04
C GLU A 365 -15.00 10.54 42.65
N ARG A 366 -14.94 9.56 41.74
CA ARG A 366 -14.52 9.84 40.35
C ARG A 366 -15.58 10.55 39.53
N ARG A 367 -16.87 10.54 39.88
CA ARG A 367 -17.84 11.32 39.08
C ARG A 367 -17.62 12.81 39.28
N LYS A 368 -17.28 13.23 40.51
CA LYS A 368 -16.94 14.62 40.85
C LYS A 368 -15.52 14.99 40.39
N SER A 369 -14.52 14.15 40.67
CA SER A 369 -13.13 14.36 40.22
C SER A 369 -12.97 14.28 38.69
N PHE A 370 -13.71 13.42 37.98
CA PHE A 370 -13.66 13.34 36.51
C PHE A 370 -14.43 14.49 35.86
N LEU A 371 -15.48 15.03 36.48
CA LEU A 371 -16.14 16.26 36.03
C LEU A 371 -15.26 17.49 36.30
N ASP A 372 -14.59 17.58 37.45
CA ASP A 372 -13.66 18.67 37.80
C ASP A 372 -12.36 18.60 36.99
N CYS A 373 -11.85 17.39 36.72
CA CYS A 373 -10.69 17.18 35.85
C CYS A 373 -11.04 17.31 34.36
N LEU A 374 -12.28 17.00 33.94
CA LEU A 374 -12.76 17.39 32.62
C LEU A 374 -12.93 18.91 32.53
N GLN A 375 -13.45 19.60 33.55
CA GLN A 375 -13.58 21.06 33.50
C GLN A 375 -12.23 21.77 33.46
N SER A 376 -11.21 21.27 34.18
CA SER A 376 -9.85 21.82 34.09
C SER A 376 -9.09 21.41 32.81
N ARG A 377 -9.36 20.23 32.23
CA ARG A 377 -8.82 19.81 30.91
C ARG A 377 -9.65 20.24 29.70
N LEU A 378 -10.85 20.78 29.89
CA LEU A 378 -11.67 21.41 28.84
C LEU A 378 -11.13 22.79 28.44
N GLN A 379 -10.15 23.31 29.18
CA GLN A 379 -9.40 24.52 28.81
C GLN A 379 -8.05 24.22 28.10
N GLY A 380 -7.68 22.95 27.89
CA GLY A 380 -6.41 22.54 27.27
C GLY A 380 -6.53 21.51 26.13
N ASP A 381 -5.50 21.42 25.27
CA ASP A 381 -5.42 20.47 24.14
C ASP A 381 -5.52 19.00 24.62
N LEU A 382 -6.48 18.22 24.09
CA LEU A 382 -6.66 16.79 24.40
C LEU A 382 -5.55 15.90 23.83
N GLY A 383 -4.63 16.46 23.05
CA GLY A 383 -3.49 15.74 22.49
C GLY A 383 -3.88 14.81 21.33
N LYS A 384 -3.12 13.72 21.16
CA LYS A 384 -3.31 12.77 20.06
C LYS A 384 -3.71 11.39 20.58
N TYR A 385 -4.72 10.78 19.98
CA TYR A 385 -5.08 9.38 20.20
C TYR A 385 -4.77 8.56 18.96
N LEU A 386 -3.90 7.54 19.07
CA LEU A 386 -3.41 6.75 17.95
C LEU A 386 -2.91 7.62 16.77
N GLY A 387 -2.26 8.74 17.08
CA GLY A 387 -1.79 9.71 16.08
C GLY A 387 -2.85 10.67 15.52
N PHE A 388 -4.12 10.56 15.92
CA PHE A 388 -5.24 11.43 15.54
C PHE A 388 -5.38 12.60 16.52
N PRO A 389 -5.45 13.87 16.07
CA PRO A 389 -5.65 15.00 16.96
C PRO A 389 -7.06 14.99 17.55
N LEU A 390 -7.17 14.95 18.88
CA LEU A 390 -8.45 15.04 19.58
C LEU A 390 -8.86 16.53 19.65
N ILE A 391 -9.59 16.99 18.66
CA ILE A 391 -9.96 18.40 18.54
C ILE A 391 -11.11 18.72 19.49
N GLN A 392 -10.90 19.66 20.41
CA GLN A 392 -11.98 20.31 21.17
C GLN A 392 -12.57 21.49 20.39
N GLY A 393 -13.90 21.61 20.39
CA GLY A 393 -14.60 22.73 19.80
C GLY A 393 -14.57 22.76 18.26
N ARG A 394 -14.61 23.97 17.68
CA ARG A 394 -14.70 24.17 16.23
C ARG A 394 -13.39 23.82 15.54
N VAL A 395 -13.45 22.92 14.58
CA VAL A 395 -12.29 22.52 13.77
C VAL A 395 -11.77 23.72 12.95
N LYS A 396 -10.48 24.07 13.14
CA LYS A 396 -9.76 25.15 12.43
C LYS A 396 -8.70 24.57 11.49
N ARG A 397 -8.27 25.36 10.50
CA ARG A 397 -7.18 24.98 9.57
C ARG A 397 -5.89 24.60 10.31
N ALA A 398 -5.57 25.30 11.40
CA ALA A 398 -4.36 25.09 12.18
C ALA A 398 -4.20 23.65 12.70
N HIS A 399 -5.31 22.95 12.99
CA HIS A 399 -5.27 21.56 13.46
C HIS A 399 -4.69 20.59 12.42
N PHE A 400 -4.68 20.98 11.14
CA PHE A 400 -4.15 20.17 10.04
C PHE A 400 -2.70 20.51 9.67
N ASN A 401 -2.10 21.57 10.24
CA ASN A 401 -0.71 21.96 9.93
C ASN A 401 0.28 20.85 10.28
N CYS A 402 0.00 20.08 11.34
CA CYS A 402 0.84 18.94 11.73
C CYS A 402 1.09 17.92 10.61
N ILE A 403 0.16 17.75 9.66
CA ILE A 403 0.34 16.87 8.50
C ILE A 403 1.25 17.52 7.47
N ILE A 404 1.08 18.81 7.23
CA ILE A 404 1.93 19.58 6.32
C ILE A 404 3.38 19.53 6.83
N ASP A 405 3.58 19.72 8.13
CA ASP A 405 4.91 19.71 8.75
C ASP A 405 5.54 18.32 8.67
N LYS A 406 4.76 17.26 8.87
CA LYS A 406 5.21 15.88 8.64
C LYS A 406 5.65 15.65 7.20
N ILE A 407 4.85 16.06 6.22
CA ILE A 407 5.16 15.91 4.79
C ILE A 407 6.45 16.69 4.44
N LYS A 408 6.57 17.93 4.92
CA LYS A 408 7.77 18.75 4.72
C LYS A 408 9.00 18.15 5.39
N GLY A 409 8.87 17.63 6.62
CA GLY A 409 9.95 16.95 7.32
C GLY A 409 10.47 15.75 6.53
N ARG A 410 9.57 14.91 5.99
CA ARG A 410 9.96 13.79 5.11
C ARG A 410 10.63 14.23 3.82
N LEU A 411 10.21 15.34 3.23
CA LEU A 411 10.86 15.91 2.05
C LEU A 411 12.27 16.44 2.35
N ALA A 412 12.52 16.92 3.57
CA ALA A 412 13.86 17.36 3.99
C ALA A 412 14.84 16.19 4.13
N ASP A 413 14.34 15.00 4.46
CA ASP A 413 15.15 13.77 4.52
C ASP A 413 15.60 13.29 3.12
N TRP A 414 14.87 13.66 2.06
CA TRP A 414 15.17 13.23 0.69
C TRP A 414 15.99 14.27 -0.07
N LYS A 415 17.28 13.98 -0.30
CA LYS A 415 18.11 14.76 -1.21
C LYS A 415 17.57 14.62 -2.64
N GLY A 416 16.95 15.68 -3.17
CA GLY A 416 16.37 15.68 -4.52
C GLY A 416 17.36 15.32 -5.64
N LYS A 417 18.68 15.46 -5.41
CA LYS A 417 19.76 15.11 -6.36
C LYS A 417 19.93 13.61 -6.61
N LEU A 418 19.62 12.75 -5.64
CA LEU A 418 19.83 11.30 -5.76
C LEU A 418 18.66 10.60 -6.46
N LEU A 419 17.56 11.33 -6.73
CA LEU A 419 16.32 10.77 -7.25
C LEU A 419 16.00 11.33 -8.62
N ASN A 420 16.00 10.44 -9.62
CA ASN A 420 15.44 10.74 -10.94
C ASN A 420 13.91 10.98 -10.85
N LYS A 421 13.31 11.59 -11.89
CA LYS A 421 11.87 11.94 -11.90
C LYS A 421 10.96 10.74 -11.64
N ALA A 422 11.29 9.56 -12.18
CA ALA A 422 10.53 8.34 -11.95
C ALA A 422 10.55 7.91 -10.47
N GLY A 423 11.71 8.02 -9.81
CA GLY A 423 11.86 7.79 -8.37
C GLY A 423 11.05 8.79 -7.54
N ARG A 424 11.04 10.07 -7.91
CA ARG A 424 10.23 11.10 -7.24
C ARG A 424 8.72 10.85 -7.38
N ILE A 425 8.27 10.47 -8.58
CA ILE A 425 6.86 10.08 -8.81
C ILE A 425 6.49 8.87 -7.94
N THR A 426 7.38 7.89 -7.85
CA THR A 426 7.18 6.68 -7.04
C THR A 426 7.01 7.05 -5.57
N LEU A 427 7.93 7.85 -5.00
CA LEU A 427 7.86 8.30 -3.60
C LEU A 427 6.66 9.22 -3.32
N ALA A 428 6.32 10.09 -4.28
CA ALA A 428 5.12 10.92 -4.18
C ALA A 428 3.87 10.04 -3.98
N LYS A 429 3.74 8.98 -4.77
CA LYS A 429 2.60 8.05 -4.74
C LYS A 429 2.62 7.14 -3.50
N SER A 430 3.74 6.53 -3.19
CA SER A 430 3.82 5.52 -2.13
C SER A 430 3.86 6.14 -0.74
N VAL A 431 4.49 7.31 -0.59
CA VAL A 431 4.74 7.92 0.71
C VAL A 431 3.94 9.21 0.89
N LEU A 432 4.16 10.25 0.06
CA LEU A 432 3.60 11.58 0.33
C LEU A 432 2.07 11.58 0.32
N THR A 433 1.45 10.92 -0.67
CA THR A 433 -0.02 10.80 -0.73
C THR A 433 -0.61 9.85 0.31
N SER A 434 0.23 9.02 0.94
CA SER A 434 -0.19 8.05 1.97
C SER A 434 -0.20 8.64 3.38
N MET A 435 0.69 9.58 3.68
CA MET A 435 0.80 10.25 4.98
C MET A 435 -0.52 10.87 5.50
N PRO A 436 -1.33 11.57 4.69
CA PRO A 436 -2.59 12.15 5.17
C PRO A 436 -3.74 11.15 5.30
N ILE A 437 -3.61 9.91 4.81
CA ILE A 437 -4.74 8.95 4.67
C ILE A 437 -5.44 8.73 6.00
N TYR A 438 -4.68 8.53 7.08
CA TYR A 438 -5.26 8.24 8.39
C TYR A 438 -6.20 9.35 8.89
N LEU A 439 -5.88 10.62 8.61
CA LEU A 439 -6.75 11.74 8.95
C LEU A 439 -7.93 11.86 7.99
N MET A 440 -7.67 11.70 6.69
CA MET A 440 -8.68 11.80 5.63
C MET A 440 -9.76 10.73 5.72
N GLN A 441 -9.52 9.61 6.40
CA GLN A 441 -10.50 8.55 6.61
C GLN A 441 -11.67 8.99 7.50
N ASN A 442 -11.47 9.96 8.39
CA ASN A 442 -12.49 10.36 9.37
C ASN A 442 -12.82 11.87 9.35
N MET A 443 -12.02 12.67 8.65
CA MET A 443 -12.20 14.13 8.61
C MET A 443 -12.15 14.68 7.20
N TRP A 444 -13.04 15.62 6.93
CA TRP A 444 -12.99 16.48 5.77
C TRP A 444 -11.81 17.46 5.89
N LEU A 445 -10.86 17.42 4.96
CA LEU A 445 -9.76 18.38 4.97
C LEU A 445 -10.24 19.76 4.48
N PRO A 446 -9.80 20.86 5.09
CA PRO A 446 -10.00 22.20 4.52
C PRO A 446 -9.40 22.30 3.11
N ASN A 447 -10.01 23.11 2.24
CA ASN A 447 -9.57 23.21 0.84
C ASN A 447 -8.15 23.73 0.71
N ALA A 448 -7.82 24.77 1.47
CA ALA A 448 -6.46 25.30 1.53
C ALA A 448 -5.42 24.23 1.93
N THR A 449 -5.75 23.34 2.86
CA THR A 449 -4.86 22.24 3.26
C THR A 449 -4.68 21.23 2.13
N SER A 450 -5.76 20.85 1.44
CA SER A 450 -5.71 19.90 0.32
C SER A 450 -4.85 20.47 -0.82
N MET A 451 -5.10 21.73 -1.21
CA MET A 451 -4.33 22.43 -2.23
C MET A 451 -2.84 22.57 -1.84
N GLN A 452 -2.56 22.77 -0.56
CA GLN A 452 -1.19 22.88 -0.06
C GLN A 452 -0.44 21.54 -0.16
N ILE A 453 -1.10 20.42 0.15
CA ILE A 453 -0.53 19.07 -0.05
C ILE A 453 -0.24 18.85 -1.53
N ASP A 454 -1.21 19.10 -2.41
CA ASP A 454 -1.03 18.90 -3.85
C ASP A 454 0.07 19.81 -4.43
N LYS A 455 0.19 21.06 -3.93
CA LYS A 455 1.29 21.98 -4.30
C LYS A 455 2.65 21.40 -3.91
N ILE A 456 2.79 20.90 -2.68
CA ILE A 456 4.04 20.30 -2.20
C ILE A 456 4.42 19.06 -3.02
N VAL A 457 3.47 18.17 -3.29
CA VAL A 457 3.71 16.96 -4.11
C VAL A 457 4.11 17.34 -5.54
N ARG A 458 3.42 18.31 -6.15
CA ARG A 458 3.76 18.82 -7.48
C ARG A 458 5.17 19.42 -7.53
N GLN A 459 5.51 20.23 -6.54
CA GLN A 459 6.85 20.80 -6.39
C GLN A 459 7.92 19.73 -6.16
N PHE A 460 7.61 18.64 -5.46
CA PHE A 460 8.57 17.55 -5.31
C PHE A 460 8.82 16.82 -6.64
N ILE A 461 7.75 16.52 -7.41
CA ILE A 461 7.86 15.81 -8.69
C ILE A 461 8.64 16.64 -9.72
N TRP A 462 8.27 17.92 -9.89
CA TRP A 462 8.82 18.76 -10.94
C TRP A 462 9.97 19.66 -10.48
N GLY A 463 9.97 20.11 -9.22
CA GLY A 463 10.89 21.10 -8.62
C GLY A 463 12.36 20.77 -8.75
N ASN A 464 13.20 21.80 -8.88
CA ASN A 464 14.64 21.69 -8.65
C ASN A 464 14.96 22.39 -7.33
N GLN A 465 15.62 21.70 -6.39
CA GLN A 465 15.84 22.21 -5.03
C GLN A 465 16.92 23.30 -4.98
N GLU A 466 17.76 23.45 -6.02
CA GLU A 466 18.92 24.36 -6.01
C GLU A 466 18.64 25.75 -6.61
N THR A 467 17.90 25.82 -7.72
CA THR A 467 17.72 27.07 -8.46
C THR A 467 16.42 27.80 -8.11
N GLY A 468 15.62 27.25 -7.19
CA GLY A 468 14.30 27.80 -6.80
C GLY A 468 13.24 27.78 -7.92
N GLY A 469 13.63 27.52 -9.16
CA GLY A 469 12.78 27.46 -10.33
C GLY A 469 12.66 26.04 -10.89
N SER A 470 11.43 25.55 -10.96
CA SER A 470 11.08 24.52 -11.93
C SER A 470 9.68 24.73 -12.45
N TRP A 471 9.49 24.26 -13.67
CA TRP A 471 8.31 24.41 -14.47
C TRP A 471 7.59 23.07 -14.58
N ASN A 472 6.28 23.10 -14.36
CA ASN A 472 5.45 21.91 -14.47
C ASN A 472 5.38 21.53 -15.95
N LEU A 473 5.94 20.37 -16.32
CA LEU A 473 5.94 19.93 -17.71
C LEU A 473 4.53 19.64 -18.21
N ILE A 474 3.68 19.08 -17.35
CA ILE A 474 2.32 18.67 -17.69
C ILE A 474 1.33 19.23 -16.66
N ASN A 475 0.10 19.50 -17.12
CA ASN A 475 -0.99 19.96 -16.28
C ASN A 475 -1.26 18.95 -15.14
N TRP A 476 -1.47 19.45 -13.93
CA TRP A 476 -1.74 18.61 -12.76
C TRP A 476 -2.93 17.68 -12.96
N ASN A 477 -3.96 18.12 -13.68
CA ASN A 477 -5.12 17.29 -14.00
C ASN A 477 -4.71 16.05 -14.81
N MET A 478 -3.78 16.17 -15.76
CA MET A 478 -3.25 15.02 -16.49
C MET A 478 -2.40 14.13 -15.57
N VAL A 479 -1.55 14.72 -14.72
CA VAL A 479 -0.71 13.97 -13.76
C VAL A 479 -1.55 13.09 -12.83
N THR A 480 -2.72 13.56 -12.37
CA THR A 480 -3.56 12.84 -11.42
C THR A 480 -4.46 11.77 -12.04
N ARG A 481 -4.50 11.65 -13.37
CA ARG A 481 -5.22 10.58 -14.05
C ARG A 481 -4.58 9.21 -13.76
N PRO A 482 -5.35 8.11 -13.85
CA PRO A 482 -4.80 6.76 -13.88
C PRO A 482 -3.75 6.59 -14.98
N ARG A 483 -2.76 5.71 -14.77
CA ARG A 483 -1.72 5.45 -15.80
C ARG A 483 -2.30 4.90 -17.10
N ILE A 484 -3.36 4.10 -17.00
CA ILE A 484 -4.10 3.54 -18.15
C ILE A 484 -4.83 4.60 -18.99
N ASN A 485 -5.01 5.82 -18.47
CA ASN A 485 -5.61 6.97 -19.18
C ASN A 485 -4.56 8.08 -19.36
N GLY A 486 -3.28 7.71 -19.45
CA GLY A 486 -2.19 8.64 -19.74
C GLY A 486 -1.73 9.51 -18.58
N GLY A 487 -2.18 9.29 -17.34
CA GLY A 487 -1.65 10.01 -16.18
C GLY A 487 -0.44 9.35 -15.51
N LEU A 488 -0.01 9.87 -14.36
CA LEU A 488 1.06 9.27 -13.55
C LEU A 488 0.51 8.46 -12.36
N GLY A 489 -0.80 8.55 -12.11
CA GLY A 489 -1.48 7.90 -10.99
C GLY A 489 -1.18 8.53 -9.63
N VAL A 490 -0.86 9.83 -9.60
CA VAL A 490 -0.73 10.60 -8.35
C VAL A 490 -2.14 10.99 -7.90
N ARG A 491 -2.49 10.76 -6.64
CA ARG A 491 -3.84 11.04 -6.16
C ARG A 491 -4.00 12.50 -5.77
N GLU A 492 -5.01 13.15 -6.33
CA GLU A 492 -5.45 14.49 -5.90
C GLU A 492 -6.07 14.42 -4.50
N THR A 493 -5.60 15.27 -3.59
CA THR A 493 -5.90 15.17 -2.17
C THR A 493 -7.40 15.34 -1.87
N ARG A 494 -8.08 16.28 -2.53
CA ARG A 494 -9.52 16.54 -2.31
C ARG A 494 -10.38 15.34 -2.67
N PHE A 495 -10.24 14.82 -3.89
CA PHE A 495 -11.01 13.66 -4.33
C PHE A 495 -10.67 12.43 -3.49
N TRP A 496 -9.39 12.21 -3.16
CA TRP A 496 -9.01 11.10 -2.30
C TRP A 496 -9.62 11.17 -0.89
N ASN A 497 -9.71 12.38 -0.31
CA ASN A 497 -10.39 12.57 0.97
C ASN A 497 -11.89 12.23 0.90
N ILE A 498 -12.59 12.69 -0.15
CA ILE A 498 -14.00 12.35 -0.37
C ILE A 498 -14.15 10.84 -0.53
N SER A 499 -13.30 10.19 -1.32
CA SER A 499 -13.40 8.76 -1.57
C SER A 499 -13.12 7.90 -0.33
N LEU A 500 -12.19 8.33 0.53
CA LEU A 500 -11.93 7.67 1.82
C LEU A 500 -13.13 7.79 2.77
N LEU A 501 -13.73 8.98 2.88
CA LEU A 501 -14.95 9.20 3.65
C LEU A 501 -16.14 8.38 3.10
N GLY A 502 -16.15 8.12 1.79
CA GLY A 502 -17.09 7.19 1.15
C GLY A 502 -17.11 5.79 1.77
N LYS A 503 -16.01 5.32 2.37
CA LYS A 503 -15.99 4.03 3.08
C LYS A 503 -16.85 4.07 4.35
N LEU A 504 -16.92 5.22 5.03
CA LEU A 504 -17.83 5.41 6.16
C LEU A 504 -19.29 5.44 5.71
N ILE A 505 -19.57 6.11 4.59
CA ILE A 505 -20.91 6.12 3.97
C ILE A 505 -21.34 4.69 3.62
N TRP A 506 -20.48 3.92 2.96
CA TRP A 506 -20.73 2.52 2.64
C TRP A 506 -21.09 1.68 3.87
N HIS A 507 -20.36 1.84 4.98
CA HIS A 507 -20.67 1.14 6.21
C HIS A 507 -21.98 1.61 6.87
N LEU A 508 -22.30 2.91 6.80
CA LEU A 508 -23.58 3.40 7.29
C LEU A 508 -24.76 2.82 6.51
N LEU A 509 -24.59 2.58 5.20
CA LEU A 509 -25.61 1.99 4.33
C LEU A 509 -25.74 0.47 4.51
N ASN A 510 -24.61 -0.25 4.61
CA ASN A 510 -24.58 -1.70 4.45
C ASN A 510 -24.03 -2.46 5.66
N SER A 511 -23.78 -1.82 6.80
CA SER A 511 -23.22 -2.48 8.00
C SER A 511 -23.97 -2.13 9.30
N PRO A 512 -25.29 -2.40 9.40
CA PRO A 512 -26.11 -2.04 10.56
C PRO A 512 -25.69 -2.72 11.86
N GLY A 513 -24.97 -3.85 11.79
CA GLY A 513 -24.45 -4.55 12.97
C GLY A 513 -23.29 -3.85 13.70
N LYS A 514 -22.68 -2.81 13.12
CA LYS A 514 -21.56 -2.10 13.75
C LYS A 514 -22.07 -1.09 14.78
N LEU A 515 -21.54 -1.12 16.01
CA LEU A 515 -21.95 -0.23 17.10
C LEU A 515 -21.90 1.26 16.73
N TRP A 516 -20.83 1.72 16.06
CA TRP A 516 -20.72 3.12 15.65
C TRP A 516 -21.75 3.51 14.58
N VAL A 517 -22.16 2.56 13.72
CA VAL A 517 -23.21 2.76 12.72
C VAL A 517 -24.55 2.93 13.42
N GLN A 518 -24.87 2.04 14.38
CA GLN A 518 -26.09 2.13 15.20
C GLN A 518 -26.17 3.45 15.97
N MET A 519 -25.06 3.89 16.57
CA MET A 519 -24.98 5.17 17.28
C MET A 519 -25.24 6.37 16.36
N LEU A 520 -24.60 6.43 15.19
CA LEU A 520 -24.80 7.52 14.24
C LEU A 520 -26.20 7.50 13.63
N HIS A 521 -26.77 6.33 13.37
CA HIS A 521 -28.15 6.18 12.94
C HIS A 521 -29.10 6.76 13.98
N LYS A 522 -29.04 6.29 15.24
CA LYS A 522 -29.92 6.77 16.32
C LYS A 522 -29.76 8.28 16.57
N LYS A 523 -28.55 8.82 16.48
CA LYS A 523 -28.27 10.24 16.77
C LYS A 523 -28.65 11.19 15.63
N TYR A 524 -28.30 10.85 14.40
CA TYR A 524 -28.36 11.78 13.27
C TYR A 524 -29.31 11.37 12.15
N VAL A 525 -29.44 10.07 11.85
CA VAL A 525 -30.30 9.60 10.75
C VAL A 525 -31.75 9.49 11.21
N LYS A 526 -31.97 8.94 12.42
CA LYS A 526 -33.29 8.67 13.00
C LYS A 526 -34.14 7.87 12.01
N ASN A 527 -35.25 8.44 11.54
CA ASN A 527 -36.18 7.81 10.60
C ASN A 527 -35.98 8.26 9.14
N GLN A 528 -34.91 9.01 8.83
CA GLN A 528 -34.66 9.50 7.48
C GLN A 528 -33.88 8.48 6.64
N VAL A 529 -34.10 8.47 5.33
CA VAL A 529 -33.25 7.71 4.39
C VAL A 529 -31.90 8.41 4.26
N LEU A 530 -30.82 7.75 4.68
CA LEU A 530 -29.47 8.34 4.72
C LEU A 530 -29.07 9.05 3.42
N VAL A 531 -29.34 8.43 2.27
CA VAL A 531 -28.98 8.95 0.94
C VAL A 531 -29.71 10.28 0.65
N GLN A 532 -30.89 10.50 1.22
CA GLN A 532 -31.70 11.71 1.02
C GLN A 532 -31.28 12.87 1.93
N ILE A 533 -30.47 12.63 2.99
CA ILE A 533 -30.02 13.67 3.91
C ILE A 533 -29.14 14.68 3.16
N GLN A 534 -29.59 15.94 3.06
CA GLN A 534 -28.86 17.01 2.38
C GLN A 534 -28.07 17.90 3.34
N ASN A 535 -28.61 18.11 4.55
CA ASN A 535 -28.12 19.10 5.49
C ASN A 535 -27.72 18.46 6.83
N TYR A 536 -26.91 19.19 7.60
CA TYR A 536 -26.53 18.85 8.96
C TYR A 536 -26.65 20.08 9.85
N SER A 537 -26.88 19.87 11.15
CA SER A 537 -26.93 20.98 12.12
C SER A 537 -25.53 21.53 12.42
N ASN A 538 -25.45 22.81 12.78
CA ASN A 538 -24.22 23.43 13.25
C ASN A 538 -23.70 22.80 14.54
N SER A 539 -24.56 22.19 15.36
CA SER A 539 -24.18 21.42 16.55
C SER A 539 -23.72 19.99 16.28
N SER A 540 -23.84 19.50 15.03
CA SER A 540 -23.41 18.14 14.68
C SER A 540 -21.89 17.97 14.78
N SER A 541 -21.44 16.76 15.10
CA SER A 541 -20.01 16.43 15.17
C SER A 541 -19.32 16.62 13.82
N TYR A 542 -18.03 16.99 13.85
CA TYR A 542 -17.27 17.23 12.62
C TYR A 542 -17.17 16.00 11.72
N CYS A 543 -17.07 14.81 12.32
CA CYS A 543 -17.12 13.55 11.59
C CYS A 543 -18.43 13.40 10.80
N TRP A 544 -19.59 13.66 11.43
CA TRP A 544 -20.88 13.64 10.75
C TRP A 544 -20.96 14.65 9.60
N LYS A 545 -20.50 15.88 9.83
CA LYS A 545 -20.42 16.91 8.77
C LYS A 545 -19.53 16.47 7.61
N SER A 546 -18.43 15.77 7.91
CA SER A 546 -17.51 15.23 6.91
C SER A 546 -18.17 14.15 6.06
N ILE A 547 -18.92 13.25 6.70
CA ILE A 547 -19.69 12.19 6.02
C ILE A 547 -20.74 12.79 5.09
N ILE A 548 -21.56 13.73 5.56
CA ILE A 548 -22.62 14.33 4.74
C ILE A 548 -22.04 15.14 3.57
N ARG A 549 -20.94 15.88 3.77
CA ARG A 549 -20.24 16.56 2.67
C ARG A 549 -19.72 15.59 1.62
N ALA A 550 -19.12 14.47 2.03
CA ALA A 550 -18.68 13.45 1.10
C ALA A 550 -19.87 12.79 0.37
N LEU A 551 -20.99 12.59 1.07
CA LEU A 551 -22.21 12.02 0.50
C LEU A 551 -22.77 12.89 -0.62
N GLN A 552 -22.75 14.22 -0.47
CA GLN A 552 -23.19 15.14 -1.54
C GLN A 552 -22.45 14.93 -2.87
N HIS A 553 -21.17 14.52 -2.82
CA HIS A 553 -20.39 14.24 -4.03
C HIS A 553 -20.54 12.80 -4.56
N LEU A 554 -20.82 11.84 -3.69
CA LEU A 554 -20.86 10.40 -4.02
C LEU A 554 -22.27 9.85 -4.21
N ARG A 555 -23.32 10.60 -3.84
CA ARG A 555 -24.73 10.17 -3.83
C ARG A 555 -25.16 9.45 -5.11
N GLU A 556 -24.88 10.04 -6.27
CA GLU A 556 -25.30 9.51 -7.56
C GLU A 556 -24.61 8.20 -7.95
N GLY A 557 -23.45 7.87 -7.36
CA GLY A 557 -22.75 6.61 -7.62
C GLY A 557 -23.33 5.42 -6.83
N PHE A 558 -24.23 5.67 -5.87
CA PHE A 558 -24.96 4.63 -5.17
C PHE A 558 -26.26 4.32 -5.91
N MET A 559 -26.56 3.02 -6.03
CA MET A 559 -27.81 2.51 -6.62
C MET A 559 -28.35 1.37 -5.74
N ILE A 560 -29.61 1.02 -5.91
CA ILE A 560 -30.24 -0.11 -5.23
C ILE A 560 -30.13 -1.35 -6.11
N ARG A 561 -29.73 -2.47 -5.50
CA ARG A 561 -29.78 -3.80 -6.09
C ARG A 561 -30.99 -4.54 -5.52
N LEU A 562 -31.86 -4.98 -6.41
CA LEU A 562 -33.11 -5.62 -6.05
C LEU A 562 -32.91 -6.97 -5.34
N GLY A 563 -33.83 -7.20 -4.42
CA GLY A 563 -34.02 -8.33 -3.54
C GLY A 563 -35.52 -8.56 -3.37
N THR A 564 -36.13 -8.04 -2.30
CA THR A 564 -37.58 -8.16 -2.05
C THR A 564 -38.41 -7.23 -2.95
N GLY A 565 -37.80 -6.21 -3.54
CA GLY A 565 -38.48 -5.27 -4.44
C GLY A 565 -39.30 -4.23 -3.69
N ASP A 566 -38.96 -3.94 -2.43
CA ASP A 566 -39.58 -2.88 -1.61
C ASP A 566 -38.98 -1.51 -1.97
N VAL A 567 -38.98 -1.20 -3.27
CA VAL A 567 -38.31 -0.06 -3.88
C VAL A 567 -39.28 0.59 -4.85
N SER A 568 -39.30 1.93 -4.91
CA SER A 568 -40.14 2.63 -5.88
C SER A 568 -39.67 2.36 -7.31
N ILE A 569 -40.60 2.04 -8.21
CA ILE A 569 -40.29 1.91 -9.65
C ILE A 569 -39.70 3.23 -10.17
N TRP A 570 -40.29 4.36 -9.75
CA TRP A 570 -40.11 5.66 -10.39
C TRP A 570 -39.00 6.51 -9.75
N TYR A 571 -38.94 6.56 -8.42
CA TYR A 571 -38.17 7.56 -7.69
C TYR A 571 -36.83 7.07 -7.15
N ASP A 572 -36.64 5.75 -7.12
CA ASP A 572 -35.42 5.10 -6.65
C ASP A 572 -34.53 4.69 -7.82
N LYS A 573 -33.21 4.74 -7.60
CA LYS A 573 -32.22 4.38 -8.63
C LYS A 573 -31.91 2.89 -8.53
N TRP A 574 -32.64 2.04 -9.24
CA TRP A 574 -32.39 0.59 -9.34
C TRP A 574 -31.95 0.13 -10.74
N LEU A 575 -31.98 1.04 -11.73
CA LEU A 575 -31.56 0.82 -13.11
C LEU A 575 -30.33 1.68 -13.45
N GLU A 576 -29.52 1.22 -14.41
CA GLU A 576 -28.25 1.88 -14.78
C GLU A 576 -28.46 3.20 -15.53
N PHE A 577 -29.59 3.39 -16.19
CA PHE A 577 -29.96 4.67 -16.81
C PHE A 577 -30.44 5.72 -15.80
N GLY A 578 -30.61 5.35 -14.53
CA GLY A 578 -31.02 6.26 -13.46
C GLY A 578 -32.44 5.99 -12.97
N LYS A 579 -33.09 7.05 -12.47
CA LYS A 579 -34.48 7.02 -11.99
C LYS A 579 -35.43 7.12 -13.17
N LEU A 580 -36.43 6.25 -13.26
CA LEU A 580 -37.39 6.27 -14.38
C LEU A 580 -38.13 7.61 -14.48
N ALA A 581 -38.52 8.21 -13.34
CA ALA A 581 -39.19 9.51 -13.30
C ALA A 581 -38.31 10.68 -13.80
N SER A 582 -36.99 10.50 -13.89
CA SER A 582 -36.08 11.52 -14.45
C SER A 582 -35.85 11.35 -15.95
N ILE A 583 -36.29 10.23 -16.54
CA ILE A 583 -36.04 9.87 -17.93
C ILE A 583 -37.34 9.99 -18.74
N LEU A 584 -38.46 9.55 -18.16
CA LEU A 584 -39.76 9.62 -18.81
C LEU A 584 -40.40 11.00 -18.63
N PRO A 585 -41.06 11.52 -19.66
CA PRO A 585 -41.69 12.84 -19.61
C PRO A 585 -42.93 12.89 -18.71
N VAL A 586 -43.64 11.77 -18.56
CA VAL A 586 -44.89 11.67 -17.79
C VAL A 586 -44.94 10.30 -17.10
N VAL A 587 -45.40 10.28 -15.85
CA VAL A 587 -45.76 9.07 -15.09
C VAL A 587 -47.25 9.17 -14.79
N ASN A 588 -48.02 8.10 -15.08
CA ASN A 588 -49.43 8.06 -14.75
C ASN A 588 -49.61 8.08 -13.22
N ILE A 589 -50.58 8.85 -12.73
CA ILE A 589 -50.87 8.96 -11.30
C ILE A 589 -51.26 7.62 -10.67
N SER A 590 -51.84 6.69 -11.44
CA SER A 590 -52.13 5.32 -10.96
C SER A 590 -50.88 4.54 -10.59
N ASP A 591 -49.74 4.89 -11.20
CA ASP A 591 -48.52 4.10 -11.10
C ASP A 591 -47.55 4.70 -10.06
N THR A 592 -47.77 5.93 -9.57
CA THR A 592 -46.76 6.68 -8.81
C THR A 592 -46.31 6.00 -7.51
N ASP A 593 -47.21 5.28 -6.86
CA ASP A 593 -46.94 4.58 -5.59
C ASP A 593 -46.57 3.11 -5.78
N MET A 594 -46.51 2.62 -7.02
CA MET A 594 -46.16 1.23 -7.30
C MET A 594 -44.71 0.91 -6.93
N LEU A 595 -44.53 -0.27 -6.34
CA LEU A 595 -43.24 -0.83 -5.99
C LEU A 595 -42.78 -1.83 -7.06
N VAL A 596 -41.47 -2.05 -7.12
CA VAL A 596 -40.88 -2.92 -8.14
C VAL A 596 -41.40 -4.36 -8.03
N LYS A 597 -41.70 -4.83 -6.81
CA LYS A 597 -42.33 -6.14 -6.58
C LYS A 597 -43.74 -6.29 -7.16
N ASP A 598 -44.44 -5.19 -7.43
CA ASP A 598 -45.78 -5.21 -7.99
C ASP A 598 -45.77 -5.45 -9.51
N LEU A 599 -44.58 -5.41 -10.13
CA LEU A 599 -44.37 -5.62 -11.57
C LEU A 599 -43.86 -7.02 -11.95
N TRP A 600 -43.80 -7.97 -11.03
CA TRP A 600 -43.47 -9.34 -11.38
C TRP A 600 -44.40 -10.35 -10.73
N ASP A 601 -44.68 -11.43 -11.45
CA ASP A 601 -45.44 -12.57 -10.94
C ASP A 601 -44.82 -13.88 -11.44
N TYR A 602 -44.81 -14.92 -10.60
CA TYR A 602 -44.21 -16.24 -10.87
C TYR A 602 -42.79 -16.23 -11.49
N GLY A 603 -42.00 -15.19 -11.20
CA GLY A 603 -40.63 -15.03 -11.71
C GLY A 603 -40.53 -14.48 -13.14
N GLN A 604 -41.56 -13.79 -13.63
CA GLN A 604 -41.57 -13.04 -14.88
C GLN A 604 -42.03 -11.60 -14.64
N TRP A 605 -41.50 -10.66 -15.43
CA TRP A 605 -41.94 -9.27 -15.42
C TRP A 605 -43.30 -9.14 -16.10
N ASN A 606 -44.24 -8.47 -15.44
CA ASN A 606 -45.53 -8.08 -15.99
C ASN A 606 -45.56 -6.56 -16.18
N LEU A 607 -44.96 -6.08 -17.27
CA LEU A 607 -44.92 -4.65 -17.58
C LEU A 607 -46.22 -4.14 -18.22
N GLU A 608 -47.15 -5.04 -18.55
CA GLU A 608 -48.46 -4.70 -19.12
C GLU A 608 -49.44 -4.17 -18.07
N SER A 609 -49.13 -4.35 -16.78
CA SER A 609 -49.89 -3.78 -15.67
C SER A 609 -49.71 -2.27 -15.52
N LEU A 610 -48.69 -1.69 -16.16
CA LEU A 610 -48.40 -0.25 -16.08
C LEU A 610 -49.31 0.55 -17.02
N SER A 611 -49.92 1.62 -16.50
CA SER A 611 -50.63 2.59 -17.33
C SER A 611 -49.67 3.56 -18.03
N THR A 612 -48.44 3.68 -17.53
CA THR A 612 -47.38 4.51 -18.11
C THR A 612 -46.70 3.77 -19.27
N VAL A 613 -46.67 4.39 -20.45
CA VAL A 613 -46.00 3.82 -21.63
C VAL A 613 -44.48 3.90 -21.49
N ILE A 614 -43.81 2.73 -21.50
CA ILE A 614 -42.35 2.62 -21.41
C ILE A 614 -41.75 2.38 -22.81
N PRO A 615 -40.81 3.23 -23.29
CA PRO A 615 -40.08 3.00 -24.52
C PRO A 615 -39.34 1.65 -24.54
N ASN A 616 -39.21 1.03 -25.71
CA ASN A 616 -38.62 -0.31 -25.86
C ASN A 616 -37.20 -0.44 -25.27
N ASP A 617 -36.35 0.58 -25.41
CA ASP A 617 -34.98 0.54 -24.87
C ASP A 617 -34.96 0.41 -23.34
N ILE A 618 -35.87 1.12 -22.66
CA ILE A 618 -36.03 1.06 -21.20
C ILE A 618 -36.69 -0.27 -20.81
N ARG A 619 -37.69 -0.72 -21.58
CA ARG A 619 -38.36 -2.02 -21.40
C ARG A 619 -37.34 -3.16 -21.42
N PHE A 620 -36.44 -3.20 -22.40
CA PHE A 620 -35.39 -4.22 -22.49
C PHE A 620 -34.40 -4.15 -21.32
N GLY A 621 -34.10 -2.95 -20.82
CA GLY A 621 -33.27 -2.77 -19.63
C GLY A 621 -33.92 -3.33 -18.35
N ILE A 622 -35.24 -3.16 -18.19
CA ILE A 622 -35.99 -3.74 -17.06
C ILE A 622 -36.02 -5.27 -17.17
N LEU A 623 -36.33 -5.81 -18.35
CA LEU A 623 -36.38 -7.26 -18.59
C LEU A 623 -35.04 -7.96 -18.33
N ALA A 624 -33.92 -7.26 -18.53
CA ALA A 624 -32.59 -7.77 -18.26
C ALA A 624 -32.24 -7.88 -16.77
N VAL A 625 -33.04 -7.28 -15.86
CA VAL A 625 -32.81 -7.36 -14.41
C VAL A 625 -33.32 -8.71 -13.89
N PRO A 626 -32.44 -9.57 -13.32
CA PRO A 626 -32.88 -10.87 -12.79
C PRO A 626 -33.78 -10.69 -11.56
N ILE A 627 -34.96 -11.32 -11.58
CA ILE A 627 -35.91 -11.31 -10.46
C ILE A 627 -35.43 -12.28 -9.37
N PRO A 628 -35.22 -11.83 -8.12
CA PRO A 628 -34.89 -12.71 -7.01
C PRO A 628 -36.02 -13.70 -6.70
N ARG A 629 -35.70 -15.00 -6.70
CA ARG A 629 -36.65 -16.04 -6.26
C ARG A 629 -36.63 -16.30 -4.76
N ASP A 630 -35.50 -16.01 -4.12
CA ASP A 630 -35.38 -16.09 -2.67
C ASP A 630 -36.07 -14.87 -2.04
N ARG A 631 -37.20 -15.11 -1.37
CA ARG A 631 -37.99 -14.07 -0.69
C ARG A 631 -37.27 -13.48 0.53
N ASN A 632 -36.21 -14.12 1.03
CA ASN A 632 -35.40 -13.59 2.13
C ASN A 632 -34.28 -12.67 1.64
N LEU A 633 -34.06 -12.58 0.33
CA LEU A 633 -33.01 -11.77 -0.25
C LEU A 633 -33.40 -10.29 -0.18
N LYS A 634 -32.94 -9.56 0.83
CA LYS A 634 -33.27 -8.12 0.97
C LYS A 634 -32.60 -7.24 -0.08
N ASP A 635 -33.31 -6.17 -0.45
CA ASP A 635 -32.76 -5.06 -1.24
C ASP A 635 -31.51 -4.49 -0.54
N CYS A 636 -30.51 -4.07 -1.32
CA CYS A 636 -29.32 -3.45 -0.74
C CYS A 636 -28.79 -2.30 -1.60
N VAL A 637 -28.04 -1.39 -0.98
CA VAL A 637 -27.37 -0.31 -1.71
C VAL A 637 -26.01 -0.79 -2.20
N VAL A 638 -25.75 -0.63 -3.49
CA VAL A 638 -24.50 -1.01 -4.16
C VAL A 638 -23.84 0.20 -4.81
N TRP A 639 -22.56 0.06 -5.14
CA TRP A 639 -21.84 1.02 -5.97
C TRP A 639 -22.00 0.65 -7.44
N GLU A 640 -22.52 1.56 -8.24
CA GLU A 640 -22.92 1.34 -9.65
C GLU A 640 -21.76 0.86 -10.53
N ASN A 641 -20.60 1.52 -10.46
CA ASN A 641 -19.44 1.21 -11.29
C ASN A 641 -18.63 0.01 -10.78
N SER A 642 -19.28 -1.02 -10.26
CA SER A 642 -18.65 -2.21 -9.70
C SER A 642 -19.50 -3.45 -9.96
N MET A 643 -18.96 -4.43 -10.69
CA MET A 643 -19.64 -5.72 -10.87
C MET A 643 -19.88 -6.43 -9.54
N ALA A 644 -18.95 -6.32 -8.59
CA ALA A 644 -19.11 -6.81 -7.24
C ALA A 644 -20.10 -5.99 -6.39
N GLY A 645 -20.49 -4.79 -6.85
CA GLY A 645 -21.37 -3.85 -6.16
C GLY A 645 -20.76 -3.22 -4.90
N ILE A 646 -19.52 -3.57 -4.53
CA ILE A 646 -18.86 -3.09 -3.31
C ILE A 646 -18.16 -1.75 -3.57
N TYR A 647 -18.44 -0.76 -2.72
CA TYR A 647 -17.69 0.50 -2.72
C TYR A 647 -16.25 0.30 -2.23
N THR A 648 -15.29 0.82 -3.00
CA THR A 648 -13.92 1.01 -2.53
C THR A 648 -13.48 2.45 -2.74
N PRO A 649 -12.58 3.01 -1.91
CA PRO A 649 -12.06 4.35 -2.14
C PRO A 649 -11.45 4.54 -3.53
N HIS A 650 -10.90 3.49 -4.13
CA HIS A 650 -10.37 3.56 -5.50
C HIS A 650 -11.47 3.77 -6.54
N LEU A 651 -12.59 3.06 -6.43
CA LEU A 651 -13.75 3.22 -7.32
C LEU A 651 -14.39 4.60 -7.14
N GLY A 652 -14.57 5.04 -5.90
CA GLY A 652 -15.06 6.38 -5.60
C GLY A 652 -14.14 7.49 -6.14
N TYR A 653 -12.83 7.28 -6.13
CA TYR A 653 -11.88 8.25 -6.68
C TYR A 653 -11.98 8.34 -8.20
N THR A 654 -12.06 7.20 -8.87
CA THR A 654 -12.21 7.11 -10.33
C THR A 654 -13.53 7.74 -10.78
N TRP A 655 -14.62 7.49 -10.05
CA TRP A 655 -15.92 8.12 -10.29
C TRP A 655 -15.86 9.65 -10.22
N LEU A 656 -15.25 10.21 -9.17
CA LEU A 656 -15.10 11.66 -9.03
C LEU A 656 -14.26 12.28 -10.15
N LEU A 657 -13.19 11.60 -10.58
CA LEU A 657 -12.38 12.04 -11.71
C LEU A 657 -13.18 12.07 -13.01
N ASN A 658 -13.94 11.02 -13.32
CA ASN A 658 -14.75 10.93 -14.52
C ASN A 658 -15.85 12.00 -14.53
N LYS A 659 -16.57 12.13 -13.40
CA LYS A 659 -17.64 13.12 -13.23
C LYS A 659 -17.13 14.57 -13.35
N SER A 660 -15.97 14.87 -12.79
CA SER A 660 -15.43 16.24 -12.79
C SER A 660 -14.81 16.67 -14.11
N ARG A 661 -14.38 15.74 -14.96
CA ARG A 661 -13.46 16.04 -16.06
C ARG A 661 -13.92 15.52 -17.42
N HIS A 662 -15.10 14.91 -17.52
CA HIS A 662 -15.63 14.28 -18.74
C HIS A 662 -14.52 13.51 -19.47
N MET A 663 -13.85 12.61 -18.74
CA MET A 663 -12.72 11.88 -19.31
C MET A 663 -13.22 11.03 -20.47
N GLU A 664 -12.74 11.32 -21.68
CA GLU A 664 -12.87 10.41 -22.82
C GLU A 664 -12.27 9.05 -22.46
N ASP A 665 -12.93 7.99 -22.91
CA ASP A 665 -12.50 6.63 -22.66
C ASP A 665 -11.32 6.26 -23.57
N ASP A 666 -10.15 6.80 -23.26
CA ASP A 666 -8.86 6.46 -23.89
C ASP A 666 -8.34 5.07 -23.45
N THR A 667 -9.20 4.20 -22.88
CA THR A 667 -8.80 2.88 -22.40
C THR A 667 -8.26 2.04 -23.56
N GLY A 668 -6.97 1.73 -23.49
CA GLY A 668 -6.24 0.99 -24.53
C GLY A 668 -5.01 1.72 -25.02
N LYS A 669 -5.09 3.03 -25.25
CA LYS A 669 -3.99 3.84 -25.81
C LYS A 669 -2.71 3.81 -24.97
N TRP A 670 -2.86 3.74 -23.65
CA TRP A 670 -1.74 3.74 -22.70
C TRP A 670 -1.53 2.39 -22.01
N HIS A 671 -2.39 1.41 -22.27
CA HIS A 671 -2.38 0.13 -21.56
C HIS A 671 -1.09 -0.66 -21.82
N TRP A 672 -0.62 -0.63 -23.06
CA TRP A 672 0.65 -1.25 -23.46
C TRP A 672 1.83 -0.68 -22.65
N LEU A 673 1.90 0.64 -22.46
CA LEU A 673 2.97 1.30 -21.70
C LEU A 673 2.95 0.93 -20.21
N VAL A 674 1.77 0.70 -19.65
CA VAL A 674 1.61 0.23 -18.27
C VAL A 674 2.11 -1.20 -18.11
N LYS A 675 1.80 -2.08 -19.08
CA LYS A 675 2.21 -3.49 -19.08
C LYS A 675 3.66 -3.71 -19.50
N LEU A 676 4.28 -2.74 -20.17
CA LEU A 676 5.64 -2.83 -20.68
C LEU A 676 6.63 -3.23 -19.57
N LYS A 677 7.46 -4.25 -19.82
CA LYS A 677 8.54 -4.67 -18.93
C LYS A 677 9.81 -3.86 -19.22
N ALA A 678 9.92 -2.70 -18.58
CA ALA A 678 11.03 -1.78 -18.78
C ALA A 678 11.34 -0.97 -17.52
N ILE A 679 12.55 -0.42 -17.44
CA ILE A 679 12.95 0.49 -16.37
C ILE A 679 12.02 1.72 -16.34
N GLU A 680 11.51 2.10 -15.16
CA GLU A 680 10.51 3.18 -15.02
C GLU A 680 10.98 4.54 -15.57
N LYS A 681 12.30 4.81 -15.63
CA LYS A 681 12.85 6.04 -16.24
C LYS A 681 12.61 6.09 -17.75
N VAL A 682 12.62 4.94 -18.43
CA VAL A 682 12.36 4.81 -19.88
C VAL A 682 10.87 4.93 -20.15
N LYS A 683 10.03 4.28 -19.34
CA LYS A 683 8.57 4.46 -19.43
C LYS A 683 8.17 5.91 -19.24
N HIS A 684 8.79 6.61 -18.30
CA HIS A 684 8.54 8.03 -18.08
C HIS A 684 9.00 8.89 -19.28
N LEU A 685 10.11 8.53 -19.95
CA LEU A 685 10.56 9.19 -21.17
C LEU A 685 9.53 9.02 -22.30
N ILE A 686 9.10 7.78 -22.56
CA ILE A 686 8.05 7.47 -23.57
C ILE A 686 6.75 8.22 -23.24
N TRP A 687 6.38 8.26 -21.97
CA TRP A 687 5.21 9.01 -21.52
C TRP A 687 5.33 10.51 -21.84
N LEU A 688 6.51 11.13 -21.68
CA LEU A 688 6.74 12.53 -22.07
C LEU A 688 6.73 12.72 -23.59
N ILE A 689 7.24 11.77 -24.37
CA ILE A 689 7.19 11.77 -25.84
C ILE A 689 5.74 11.82 -26.30
N PHE A 690 4.90 10.91 -25.80
CA PHE A 690 3.52 10.74 -26.23
C PHE A 690 2.61 11.90 -25.79
N HIS A 691 2.97 12.61 -24.71
CA HIS A 691 2.31 13.86 -24.31
C HIS A 691 2.87 15.11 -25.00
N GLY A 692 3.89 14.98 -25.85
CA GLY A 692 4.53 16.13 -26.51
C GLY A 692 5.19 17.11 -25.53
N CYS A 693 5.62 16.62 -24.37
CA CYS A 693 6.09 17.44 -23.24
C CYS A 693 7.57 17.21 -22.92
N LEU A 694 8.32 16.65 -23.85
CA LEU A 694 9.78 16.56 -23.76
C LEU A 694 10.39 17.98 -23.76
N PRO A 695 11.36 18.29 -22.88
CA PRO A 695 12.05 19.59 -22.84
C PRO A 695 12.98 19.86 -24.04
N THR A 696 12.42 19.84 -25.25
CA THR A 696 13.10 20.22 -26.49
C THR A 696 13.23 21.74 -26.60
N ASN A 697 14.10 22.25 -27.47
CA ASN A 697 14.22 23.69 -27.67
C ASN A 697 12.93 24.30 -28.25
N THR A 698 12.18 23.58 -29.11
CA THR A 698 10.84 24.00 -29.52
C THR A 698 9.90 24.19 -28.33
N LEU A 699 9.85 23.24 -27.37
CA LEU A 699 8.98 23.39 -26.20
C LEU A 699 9.44 24.55 -25.30
N ARG A 700 10.76 24.70 -25.10
CA ARG A 700 11.34 25.79 -24.29
C ARG A 700 11.07 27.16 -24.90
N PHE A 701 11.20 27.30 -26.21
CA PHE A 701 10.87 28.51 -26.96
C PHE A 701 9.38 28.86 -26.86
N ARG A 702 8.49 27.88 -27.07
CA ARG A 702 7.02 28.08 -26.90
C ARG A 702 6.67 28.56 -25.49
N ARG A 703 7.45 28.19 -24.48
CA ARG A 703 7.29 28.63 -23.09
C ARG A 703 8.14 29.85 -22.70
N ARG A 704 8.75 30.52 -23.68
CA ARG A 704 9.57 31.74 -23.51
C ARG A 704 10.73 31.55 -22.53
N LEU A 705 11.36 30.37 -22.55
CA LEU A 705 12.56 30.06 -21.75
C LEU A 705 13.87 30.18 -22.53
N MET A 706 13.78 30.42 -23.84
CA MET A 706 14.92 30.63 -24.73
C MET A 706 14.44 31.27 -26.03
N ASP A 707 15.37 31.87 -26.77
CA ASP A 707 15.07 32.64 -27.99
C ASP A 707 15.36 31.88 -29.29
N ASN A 708 15.96 30.68 -29.22
CA ASN A 708 16.30 29.87 -30.39
C ASN A 708 15.69 28.46 -30.29
N GLN A 709 15.14 27.95 -31.39
CA GLN A 709 14.57 26.61 -31.50
C GLN A 709 15.51 25.57 -32.13
N GLY A 710 16.69 25.98 -32.59
CA GLY A 710 17.64 25.12 -33.29
C GLY A 710 18.13 23.94 -32.44
N CYS A 711 18.39 22.81 -33.09
CA CYS A 711 18.95 21.63 -32.45
C CYS A 711 20.39 21.90 -32.02
N PRO A 712 20.75 21.65 -30.75
CA PRO A 712 22.11 21.89 -30.29
C PRO A 712 23.10 20.92 -30.95
N ARG A 713 22.66 19.73 -31.39
CA ARG A 713 23.53 18.71 -31.99
C ARG A 713 23.86 18.96 -33.46
N CYS A 714 22.85 19.27 -34.28
CA CYS A 714 23.06 19.48 -35.72
C CYS A 714 23.09 20.96 -36.12
N GLN A 715 22.55 21.87 -35.30
CA GLN A 715 22.48 23.31 -35.54
C GLN A 715 21.69 23.76 -36.80
N PHE A 716 21.27 22.84 -37.66
CA PHE A 716 20.57 23.13 -38.92
C PHE A 716 19.04 23.11 -38.82
N ALA A 717 18.47 22.25 -37.97
CA ALA A 717 17.03 22.00 -37.92
C ALA A 717 16.39 22.46 -36.60
N VAL A 718 15.08 22.71 -36.65
CA VAL A 718 14.25 22.95 -35.47
C VAL A 718 14.20 21.69 -34.60
N GLU A 719 14.40 21.86 -33.31
CA GLU A 719 14.49 20.76 -32.36
C GLU A 719 13.12 20.40 -31.74
N ASP A 720 12.30 19.69 -32.51
CA ASP A 720 11.11 19.05 -31.98
C ASP A 720 11.42 17.69 -31.33
N THR A 721 10.38 17.03 -30.81
CA THR A 721 10.50 15.71 -30.15
C THR A 721 11.10 14.66 -31.07
N TRP A 722 10.69 14.62 -32.33
CA TRP A 722 11.09 13.58 -33.27
C TRP A 722 12.49 13.82 -33.83
N HIS A 723 12.83 15.08 -34.10
CA HIS A 723 14.19 15.47 -34.40
C HIS A 723 15.15 15.12 -33.26
N CYS A 724 14.76 15.34 -32.00
CA CYS A 724 15.56 14.96 -30.83
C CYS A 724 15.88 13.45 -30.76
N ILE A 725 14.94 12.59 -31.13
CA ILE A 725 15.04 11.16 -30.83
C ILE A 725 15.28 10.28 -32.07
N ARG A 726 15.00 10.78 -33.27
CA ARG A 726 15.04 10.03 -34.53
C ARG A 726 15.71 10.80 -35.67
N ASP A 727 15.21 11.99 -36.02
CA ASP A 727 15.56 12.62 -37.31
C ASP A 727 16.89 13.39 -37.31
N CYS A 728 17.42 13.73 -36.14
CA CYS A 728 18.75 14.37 -36.05
C CYS A 728 19.82 13.39 -36.53
N ARG A 729 20.75 13.86 -37.38
CA ARG A 729 21.86 13.04 -37.92
C ARG A 729 22.59 12.21 -36.86
N ARG A 730 22.84 12.79 -35.68
CA ARG A 730 23.48 12.08 -34.55
C ARG A 730 22.62 10.99 -33.93
N ALA A 731 21.29 11.15 -33.93
CA ALA A 731 20.38 10.09 -33.48
C ALA A 731 20.24 9.01 -34.56
N TRP A 732 20.19 9.42 -35.84
CA TRP A 732 20.15 8.54 -37.00
C TRP A 732 21.30 7.56 -37.03
N GLU A 733 22.54 8.03 -36.88
CA GLU A 733 23.76 7.20 -36.88
C GLU A 733 23.67 6.07 -35.83
N VAL A 734 23.13 6.37 -34.65
CA VAL A 734 22.93 5.35 -33.59
C VAL A 734 21.86 4.33 -34.01
N TRP A 735 20.76 4.76 -34.63
CA TRP A 735 19.73 3.84 -35.12
C TRP A 735 20.21 2.99 -36.29
N GLU A 736 21.06 3.54 -37.16
CA GLU A 736 21.65 2.87 -38.32
C GLU A 736 22.57 1.74 -37.87
N GLU A 737 23.49 2.04 -36.96
CA GLU A 737 24.41 1.07 -36.36
C GLU A 737 23.69 -0.07 -35.62
N LEU A 738 22.56 0.23 -34.97
CA LEU A 738 21.77 -0.75 -34.26
C LEU A 738 20.77 -1.52 -35.15
N GLY A 739 20.69 -1.19 -36.44
CA GLY A 739 19.82 -1.89 -37.41
C GLY A 739 18.35 -1.47 -37.41
N PHE A 740 17.99 -0.32 -36.82
CA PHE A 740 16.60 0.15 -36.72
C PHE A 740 16.15 1.06 -37.87
N VAL A 741 17.06 1.55 -38.71
CA VAL A 741 16.74 2.46 -39.84
C VAL A 741 15.96 1.76 -40.96
N GLY A 742 16.24 0.47 -41.21
CA GLY A 742 15.57 -0.31 -42.24
C GLY A 742 14.18 -0.84 -41.84
N THR A 743 13.67 -0.48 -40.66
CA THR A 743 12.38 -0.96 -40.16
C THR A 743 11.21 -0.22 -40.82
N THR A 744 10.07 -0.92 -40.98
CA THR A 744 8.84 -0.29 -41.46
C THR A 744 8.48 0.91 -40.57
N ASN A 745 7.99 2.00 -41.17
CA ASN A 745 7.58 3.25 -40.50
C ASN A 745 8.69 4.13 -39.91
N PHE A 746 9.98 3.84 -40.13
CA PHE A 746 11.07 4.68 -39.62
C PHE A 746 11.00 6.13 -40.14
N LEU A 747 10.85 6.35 -41.45
CA LEU A 747 10.89 7.68 -42.08
C LEU A 747 9.54 8.27 -42.53
N GLY A 748 8.46 7.47 -42.60
CA GLY A 748 7.21 7.90 -43.25
C GLY A 748 5.91 7.43 -42.60
N GLY A 749 5.98 6.65 -41.51
CA GLY A 749 4.79 6.19 -40.78
C GLY A 749 4.52 7.02 -39.53
N ASN A 750 3.38 6.77 -38.88
CA ASN A 750 3.08 7.33 -37.58
C ASN A 750 4.17 6.91 -36.56
N THR A 751 4.92 7.88 -36.06
CA THR A 751 6.08 7.64 -35.19
C THR A 751 5.72 6.98 -33.85
N VAL A 752 4.46 7.05 -33.43
CA VAL A 752 3.93 6.28 -32.29
C VAL A 752 3.90 4.78 -32.61
N ASP A 753 3.44 4.43 -33.81
CA ASP A 753 3.33 3.03 -34.24
C ASP A 753 4.72 2.42 -34.41
N TRP A 754 5.70 3.22 -34.86
CA TRP A 754 7.10 2.81 -34.88
C TRP A 754 7.62 2.42 -33.48
N ILE A 755 7.41 3.25 -32.45
CA ILE A 755 7.84 2.92 -31.08
C ILE A 755 7.16 1.65 -30.59
N ILE A 756 5.85 1.52 -30.78
CA ILE A 756 5.10 0.33 -30.32
C ILE A 756 5.63 -0.92 -31.01
N GLN A 757 5.82 -0.89 -32.33
CA GLN A 757 6.35 -2.00 -33.12
C GLN A 757 7.74 -2.43 -32.64
N GLN A 758 8.65 -1.48 -32.40
CA GLN A 758 10.02 -1.82 -31.99
C GLN A 758 10.08 -2.34 -30.55
N VAL A 759 9.21 -1.85 -29.67
CA VAL A 759 9.12 -2.31 -28.28
C VAL A 759 8.65 -3.76 -28.18
N ASP A 760 7.74 -4.18 -29.07
CA ASP A 760 7.21 -5.55 -29.12
C ASP A 760 8.11 -6.54 -29.89
N SER A 761 9.20 -6.05 -30.49
CA SER A 761 10.17 -6.89 -31.20
C SER A 761 11.10 -7.66 -30.24
N ASP A 762 11.78 -8.69 -30.76
CA ASP A 762 12.82 -9.43 -30.02
C ASP A 762 13.99 -8.52 -29.55
N GLN A 763 14.17 -7.36 -30.21
CA GLN A 763 15.17 -6.35 -29.84
C GLN A 763 14.60 -5.21 -28.99
N GLY A 764 13.39 -5.36 -28.42
CA GLY A 764 12.71 -4.31 -27.66
C GLY A 764 13.55 -3.73 -26.51
N HIS A 765 14.31 -4.56 -25.78
CA HIS A 765 15.20 -4.08 -24.70
C HIS A 765 16.38 -3.26 -25.23
N LEU A 766 16.91 -3.61 -26.41
CA LEU A 766 17.97 -2.85 -27.07
C LEU A 766 17.44 -1.50 -27.56
N PHE A 767 16.27 -1.51 -28.22
CA PHE A 767 15.57 -0.31 -28.67
C PHE A 767 15.28 0.67 -27.53
N LEU A 768 14.70 0.19 -26.43
CA LEU A 768 14.38 0.99 -25.24
C LEU A 768 15.63 1.59 -24.58
N SER A 769 16.73 0.85 -24.61
CA SER A 769 18.03 1.31 -24.09
C SER A 769 18.60 2.41 -24.98
N ALA A 770 18.60 2.21 -26.29
CA ALA A 770 19.04 3.21 -27.27
C ALA A 770 18.24 4.51 -27.15
N LEU A 771 16.90 4.42 -27.08
CA LEU A 771 16.00 5.56 -26.92
C LEU A 771 16.35 6.43 -25.70
N TRP A 772 16.61 5.79 -24.55
CA TRP A 772 17.02 6.49 -23.33
C TRP A 772 18.37 7.18 -23.48
N TRP A 773 19.35 6.49 -24.06
CA TRP A 773 20.72 6.97 -24.18
C TRP A 773 20.88 8.07 -25.22
N ILE A 774 20.16 8.02 -26.34
CA ILE A 774 20.05 9.11 -27.33
C ILE A 774 19.53 10.39 -26.66
N TRP A 775 18.45 10.27 -25.88
CA TRP A 775 17.89 11.39 -25.13
C TRP A 775 18.86 11.92 -24.06
N ARG A 776 19.56 11.03 -23.35
CA ARG A 776 20.55 11.41 -22.33
C ARG A 776 21.72 12.16 -22.95
N GLN A 777 22.32 11.63 -24.02
CA GLN A 777 23.46 12.24 -24.70
C GLN A 777 23.12 13.63 -25.24
N ARG A 778 21.91 13.80 -25.82
CA ARG A 778 21.38 15.12 -26.18
C ARG A 778 21.41 16.09 -25.00
N ASN A 779 20.93 15.68 -23.84
CA ASN A 779 20.89 16.57 -22.67
C ASN A 779 22.29 16.88 -22.14
N CYS A 780 23.24 15.93 -22.19
CA CYS A 780 24.64 16.18 -21.87
C CYS A 780 25.24 17.24 -22.82
N PHE A 781 24.96 17.14 -24.12
CA PHE A 781 25.40 18.13 -25.10
C PHE A 781 24.75 19.51 -24.87
N ALA A 782 23.44 19.55 -24.64
CA ALA A 782 22.67 20.79 -24.53
C ALA A 782 22.89 21.54 -23.21
N PHE A 783 23.27 20.87 -22.12
CA PHE A 783 23.31 21.44 -20.77
C PHE A 783 24.58 21.15 -19.97
N GLY A 784 25.38 20.17 -20.39
CA GLY A 784 26.51 19.65 -19.60
C GLY A 784 27.89 20.13 -20.03
N ASN A 785 28.00 20.91 -21.11
CA ASN A 785 29.28 21.33 -21.72
C ASN A 785 30.29 20.16 -21.94
N HIS A 786 29.81 18.93 -22.06
CA HIS A 786 30.65 17.74 -22.18
C HIS A 786 30.04 16.76 -23.20
N TYR A 787 30.86 16.33 -24.17
CA TYR A 787 30.51 15.31 -25.15
C TYR A 787 31.17 13.98 -24.76
N GLU A 788 30.34 13.00 -24.45
CA GLU A 788 30.78 11.62 -24.24
C GLU A 788 30.87 10.93 -25.61
N GLY A 789 32.01 10.28 -25.90
CA GLY A 789 32.29 9.68 -27.20
C GLY A 789 31.39 8.48 -27.56
N ASP A 790 31.29 8.18 -28.85
CA ASP A 790 30.33 7.20 -29.40
C ASP A 790 30.56 5.77 -28.86
N VAL A 791 31.81 5.41 -28.58
CA VAL A 791 32.17 4.13 -27.94
C VAL A 791 31.53 3.99 -26.55
N TRP A 792 31.54 5.08 -25.76
CA TRP A 792 30.93 5.10 -24.44
C TRP A 792 29.41 4.98 -24.52
N LEU A 793 28.79 5.66 -25.48
CA LEU A 793 27.36 5.58 -25.73
C LEU A 793 26.95 4.13 -26.04
N ARG A 794 27.61 3.50 -27.01
CA ARG A 794 27.37 2.11 -27.42
C ARG A 794 27.48 1.14 -26.25
N ARG A 795 28.59 1.20 -25.50
CA ARG A 795 28.81 0.32 -24.34
C ARG A 795 27.66 0.41 -23.33
N ASN A 796 27.17 1.62 -23.07
CA ASN A 796 26.11 1.85 -22.11
C ASN A 796 24.72 1.43 -22.62
N ILE A 797 24.46 1.55 -23.93
CA ILE A 797 23.25 1.01 -24.56
C ILE A 797 23.21 -0.51 -24.39
N TRP A 798 24.28 -1.20 -24.80
CA TRP A 798 24.37 -2.67 -24.71
C TRP A 798 24.30 -3.16 -23.27
N ARG A 799 25.00 -2.50 -22.34
CA ARG A 799 24.94 -2.84 -20.92
C ARG A 799 23.52 -2.73 -20.36
N MET A 800 22.84 -1.61 -20.61
CA MET A 800 21.47 -1.42 -20.13
C MET A 800 20.47 -2.39 -20.78
N ALA A 801 20.70 -2.76 -22.05
CA ALA A 801 19.89 -3.75 -22.75
C ALA A 801 20.07 -5.14 -22.14
N SER A 802 21.32 -5.55 -21.89
CA SER A 802 21.66 -6.81 -21.23
C SER A 802 21.07 -6.90 -19.83
N ASP A 803 21.26 -5.87 -19.00
CA ASP A 803 20.70 -5.82 -17.64
C ASP A 803 19.17 -5.94 -17.66
N SER A 804 18.52 -5.28 -18.62
CA SER A 804 17.07 -5.35 -18.79
C SER A 804 16.61 -6.73 -19.25
N HIS A 805 17.33 -7.34 -20.19
CA HIS A 805 17.03 -8.68 -20.66
C HIS A 805 17.22 -9.72 -19.55
N MET A 806 18.27 -9.62 -18.73
CA MET A 806 18.44 -10.49 -17.56
C MET A 806 17.32 -10.32 -16.53
N ALA A 807 16.83 -9.09 -16.32
CA ALA A 807 15.79 -8.83 -15.34
C ALA A 807 14.38 -9.28 -15.78
N TRP A 808 14.11 -9.38 -17.09
CA TRP A 808 12.76 -9.63 -17.62
C TRP A 808 12.66 -10.74 -18.68
N GLY A 809 13.78 -11.32 -19.12
CA GLY A 809 13.87 -12.23 -20.28
C GLY A 809 13.45 -13.67 -20.02
N GLU A 810 13.50 -14.16 -18.78
CA GLU A 810 13.04 -15.53 -18.44
C GLU A 810 11.52 -15.69 -18.56
N ASP A 811 10.75 -14.61 -18.41
CA ASP A 811 9.29 -14.63 -18.53
C ASP A 811 8.77 -14.71 -19.98
N MET A 812 9.64 -14.65 -21.00
CA MET A 812 9.22 -14.59 -22.42
C MET A 812 9.11 -15.94 -23.13
N LYS A 813 9.38 -17.07 -22.47
CA LYS A 813 9.22 -18.41 -23.05
C LYS A 813 8.10 -19.20 -22.35
N VAL A 814 6.85 -18.80 -22.59
CA VAL A 814 5.76 -19.80 -22.54
C VAL A 814 5.76 -20.48 -23.90
N THR A 815 6.31 -21.70 -23.97
CA THR A 815 6.14 -22.56 -25.15
C THR A 815 4.66 -22.83 -25.30
N LYS A 816 4.08 -22.21 -26.33
CA LYS A 816 2.69 -22.41 -26.72
C LYS A 816 2.55 -23.80 -27.32
N GLU A 817 1.80 -24.68 -26.67
CA GLU A 817 1.52 -26.03 -27.17
C GLU A 817 0.19 -26.05 -27.92
N THR A 818 0.13 -26.79 -29.03
CA THR A 818 -1.13 -27.01 -29.75
C THR A 818 -1.77 -28.30 -29.25
N ILE A 819 -2.95 -28.20 -28.63
CA ILE A 819 -3.76 -29.35 -28.21
C ILE A 819 -4.98 -29.51 -29.11
N GLN A 820 -5.48 -30.74 -29.27
CA GLN A 820 -6.72 -31.03 -29.98
C GLN A 820 -7.91 -31.03 -29.01
N ILE A 821 -8.92 -30.21 -29.29
CA ILE A 821 -10.13 -30.08 -28.48
C ILE A 821 -11.28 -30.77 -29.20
N LEU A 822 -11.99 -31.67 -28.53
CA LEU A 822 -13.20 -32.31 -29.02
C LEU A 822 -14.24 -32.42 -27.90
N TRP A 823 -15.52 -32.53 -28.27
CA TRP A 823 -16.59 -32.77 -27.32
C TRP A 823 -16.53 -34.21 -26.77
N GLN A 824 -16.59 -34.36 -25.46
CA GLN A 824 -16.54 -35.66 -24.79
C GLN A 824 -17.92 -36.11 -24.30
N ARG A 825 -18.26 -37.38 -24.43
CA ARG A 825 -19.48 -37.98 -23.85
C ARG A 825 -19.42 -37.99 -22.31
N PRO A 826 -20.56 -37.85 -21.59
CA PRO A 826 -20.57 -38.02 -20.14
C PRO A 826 -20.46 -39.52 -19.77
N PRO A 827 -20.18 -39.86 -18.49
CA PRO A 827 -20.32 -41.22 -17.97
C PRO A 827 -21.72 -41.81 -18.24
N TRP A 828 -21.83 -43.14 -18.32
CA TRP A 828 -23.05 -43.84 -18.73
C TRP A 828 -24.30 -43.51 -17.92
N ASP A 829 -24.14 -43.17 -16.64
CA ASP A 829 -25.21 -42.82 -15.70
C ASP A 829 -25.45 -41.30 -15.57
N PHE A 830 -24.76 -40.48 -16.37
CA PHE A 830 -24.89 -39.03 -16.37
C PHE A 830 -25.50 -38.51 -17.66
N VAL A 831 -26.32 -37.48 -17.51
CA VAL A 831 -26.80 -36.64 -18.60
C VAL A 831 -25.87 -35.44 -18.74
N LYS A 832 -25.52 -35.07 -19.97
CA LYS A 832 -24.67 -33.91 -20.24
C LYS A 832 -25.51 -32.69 -20.59
N ILE A 833 -25.21 -31.57 -19.96
CA ILE A 833 -25.79 -30.27 -20.29
C ILE A 833 -24.67 -29.41 -20.87
N ASN A 834 -24.87 -28.87 -22.06
CA ASN A 834 -23.99 -27.84 -22.63
C ASN A 834 -24.74 -26.53 -22.67
N VAL A 835 -24.15 -25.47 -22.10
CA VAL A 835 -24.76 -24.13 -22.01
C VAL A 835 -23.80 -23.07 -22.52
N ASP A 836 -24.36 -21.99 -23.07
CA ASP A 836 -23.61 -20.85 -23.57
C ASP A 836 -24.44 -19.56 -23.48
N GLY A 837 -23.74 -18.42 -23.46
CA GLY A 837 -24.31 -17.09 -23.52
C GLY A 837 -23.80 -16.31 -24.73
N SER A 838 -24.71 -15.67 -25.46
CA SER A 838 -24.42 -14.80 -26.60
C SER A 838 -24.84 -13.37 -26.33
N SER A 839 -24.07 -12.41 -26.86
CA SER A 839 -24.38 -10.98 -26.82
C SER A 839 -23.97 -10.30 -28.11
N LEU A 840 -24.88 -9.55 -28.75
CA LEU A 840 -24.62 -8.71 -29.92
C LEU A 840 -24.14 -7.32 -29.48
N GLY A 841 -22.87 -7.23 -29.10
CA GLY A 841 -22.27 -6.03 -28.50
C GLY A 841 -22.11 -6.13 -26.98
N ASN A 842 -21.51 -5.13 -26.34
CA ASN A 842 -21.34 -5.08 -24.88
C ASN A 842 -21.38 -3.62 -24.39
N LEU A 843 -22.53 -3.05 -24.04
CA LEU A 843 -23.88 -3.66 -23.92
C LEU A 843 -24.49 -4.06 -25.27
N GLY A 844 -25.25 -5.15 -25.30
CA GLY A 844 -25.85 -5.68 -26.53
C GLY A 844 -27.06 -6.59 -26.26
N ARG A 845 -27.80 -6.96 -27.32
CA ARG A 845 -28.91 -7.92 -27.25
C ARG A 845 -28.36 -9.28 -26.80
N ILE A 846 -28.90 -9.84 -25.71
CA ILE A 846 -28.39 -11.09 -25.13
C ILE A 846 -29.33 -12.28 -25.38
N GLY A 847 -28.70 -13.43 -25.59
CA GLY A 847 -29.37 -14.71 -25.76
C GLY A 847 -28.65 -15.76 -24.95
N ALA A 848 -29.38 -16.57 -24.20
CA ALA A 848 -28.86 -17.71 -23.46
C ALA A 848 -29.41 -18.99 -24.07
N GLY A 849 -28.58 -20.04 -24.16
CA GLY A 849 -29.01 -21.27 -24.78
C GLY A 849 -28.26 -22.49 -24.27
N GLY A 850 -28.86 -23.65 -24.50
CA GLY A 850 -28.23 -24.90 -24.15
C GLY A 850 -29.04 -26.11 -24.58
N LEU A 851 -28.43 -27.27 -24.37
CA LEU A 851 -29.01 -28.56 -24.68
C LEU A 851 -28.61 -29.61 -23.66
N ILE A 852 -29.48 -30.59 -23.51
CA ILE A 852 -29.35 -31.75 -22.65
C ILE A 852 -29.21 -32.97 -23.55
N ARG A 853 -28.21 -33.80 -23.28
CA ARG A 853 -27.83 -34.95 -24.09
C ARG A 853 -27.68 -36.21 -23.24
N ALA A 854 -28.08 -37.34 -23.81
CA ALA A 854 -27.89 -38.66 -23.19
C ALA A 854 -26.40 -39.04 -23.17
N SER A 855 -26.05 -40.12 -22.46
CA SER A 855 -24.69 -40.66 -22.43
C SER A 855 -24.20 -41.16 -23.79
N THR A 856 -25.12 -41.51 -24.70
CA THR A 856 -24.81 -41.83 -26.10
C THR A 856 -24.46 -40.61 -26.95
N GLY A 857 -24.74 -39.39 -26.47
CA GLY A 857 -24.62 -38.14 -27.21
C GLY A 857 -25.91 -37.68 -27.90
N ASN A 858 -26.97 -38.50 -27.86
CA ASN A 858 -28.27 -38.16 -28.45
C ASN A 858 -28.88 -36.92 -27.78
N PHE A 859 -29.50 -36.07 -28.59
CA PHE A 859 -30.27 -34.92 -28.12
C PHE A 859 -31.50 -35.38 -27.33
N LEU A 860 -31.71 -34.80 -26.15
CA LEU A 860 -32.89 -35.07 -25.31
C LEU A 860 -33.83 -33.87 -25.26
N VAL A 861 -33.28 -32.68 -25.00
CA VAL A 861 -34.04 -31.42 -24.98
C VAL A 861 -33.11 -30.23 -25.12
N GLY A 862 -33.56 -29.17 -25.77
CA GLY A 862 -32.86 -27.90 -25.92
C GLY A 862 -33.66 -26.74 -25.33
N PHE A 863 -32.99 -25.62 -25.09
CA PHE A 863 -33.67 -24.38 -24.70
C PHE A 863 -32.93 -23.15 -25.24
N THR A 864 -33.70 -22.09 -25.46
CA THR A 864 -33.21 -20.77 -25.89
C THR A 864 -33.98 -19.70 -25.13
N ILE A 865 -33.29 -18.62 -24.71
CA ILE A 865 -33.90 -17.51 -23.98
C ILE A 865 -33.34 -16.20 -24.53
N PHE A 866 -34.21 -15.33 -25.06
CA PHE A 866 -33.90 -13.91 -25.20
C PHE A 866 -34.12 -13.20 -23.85
N ALA A 867 -33.15 -12.39 -23.42
CA ALA A 867 -33.20 -11.74 -22.09
C ALA A 867 -32.86 -10.23 -22.14
N GLY A 868 -33.19 -9.55 -23.24
CA GLY A 868 -33.06 -8.11 -23.37
C GLY A 868 -31.64 -7.65 -23.74
N VAL A 869 -31.17 -6.56 -23.13
CA VAL A 869 -29.87 -5.94 -23.42
C VAL A 869 -28.99 -5.92 -22.16
N ALA A 870 -27.82 -6.57 -22.20
CA ALA A 870 -26.88 -6.59 -21.09
C ALA A 870 -25.44 -6.89 -21.54
N CYS A 871 -24.55 -7.18 -20.58
CA CYS A 871 -23.19 -7.64 -20.84
C CYS A 871 -23.09 -9.17 -20.88
N ASN A 872 -22.01 -9.67 -21.47
CA ASN A 872 -21.80 -11.08 -21.81
C ASN A 872 -21.91 -12.06 -20.62
N LEU A 873 -21.72 -11.60 -19.38
CA LEU A 873 -21.77 -12.47 -18.21
C LEU A 873 -23.20 -12.88 -17.79
N LEU A 874 -24.19 -12.03 -18.04
CA LEU A 874 -25.59 -12.34 -17.73
C LEU A 874 -26.12 -13.57 -18.49
N PRO A 875 -26.02 -13.64 -19.84
CA PRO A 875 -26.57 -14.78 -20.59
C PRO A 875 -25.90 -16.10 -20.22
N GLU A 876 -24.60 -16.09 -19.85
CA GLU A 876 -23.88 -17.27 -19.38
C GLU A 876 -24.47 -17.85 -18.09
N LEU A 877 -24.68 -16.98 -17.08
CA LEU A 877 -25.29 -17.39 -15.83
C LEU A 877 -26.75 -17.82 -16.05
N LEU A 878 -27.47 -17.16 -16.96
CA LEU A 878 -28.86 -17.47 -17.26
C LEU A 878 -28.98 -18.85 -17.93
N ALA A 879 -28.06 -19.17 -18.83
CA ALA A 879 -27.98 -20.46 -19.49
C ALA A 879 -27.74 -21.58 -18.46
N ILE A 880 -26.78 -21.40 -17.54
CA ILE A 880 -26.53 -22.35 -16.44
C ILE A 880 -27.79 -22.55 -15.59
N ALA A 881 -28.40 -21.46 -15.11
CA ALA A 881 -29.58 -21.52 -14.25
C ALA A 881 -30.74 -22.25 -14.94
N LYS A 882 -31.02 -21.92 -16.20
CA LYS A 882 -32.13 -22.53 -16.93
C LYS A 882 -31.85 -23.98 -17.30
N GLY A 883 -30.63 -24.30 -17.75
CA GLY A 883 -30.24 -25.67 -18.08
C GLY A 883 -30.38 -26.61 -16.88
N LEU A 884 -29.88 -26.19 -15.71
CA LEU A 884 -30.04 -26.94 -14.47
C LEU A 884 -31.52 -27.09 -14.08
N LYS A 885 -32.29 -26.00 -14.12
CA LYS A 885 -33.72 -26.08 -13.79
C LYS A 885 -34.49 -27.01 -14.72
N LEU A 886 -34.26 -26.91 -16.03
CA LEU A 886 -34.89 -27.79 -17.02
C LEU A 886 -34.54 -29.25 -16.76
N ALA A 887 -33.28 -29.54 -16.42
CA ALA A 887 -32.86 -30.89 -16.10
C ALA A 887 -33.56 -31.45 -14.86
N TRP A 888 -33.69 -30.62 -13.82
CA TRP A 888 -34.44 -30.97 -12.62
C TRP A 888 -35.92 -31.27 -12.93
N ASP A 889 -36.57 -30.37 -13.67
CA ASP A 889 -37.99 -30.44 -14.02
C ASP A 889 -38.29 -31.66 -14.91
N ARG A 890 -37.34 -32.06 -15.77
CA ARG A 890 -37.41 -33.29 -16.60
C ARG A 890 -37.03 -34.58 -15.88
N GLY A 891 -36.75 -34.52 -14.57
CA GLY A 891 -36.46 -35.71 -13.75
C GLY A 891 -35.01 -36.21 -13.79
N TYR A 892 -34.08 -35.51 -14.44
CA TYR A 892 -32.67 -35.90 -14.45
C TYR A 892 -32.00 -35.54 -13.10
N ARG A 893 -31.22 -36.49 -12.54
CA ARG A 893 -30.59 -36.35 -11.19
C ARG A 893 -29.07 -36.57 -11.16
N LYS A 894 -28.46 -36.97 -12.26
CA LYS A 894 -26.99 -37.08 -12.41
C LYS A 894 -26.55 -36.28 -13.62
N ILE A 895 -25.96 -35.12 -13.36
CA ILE A 895 -25.74 -34.07 -14.36
C ILE A 895 -24.26 -33.72 -14.48
N ASN A 896 -23.76 -33.67 -15.71
CA ASN A 896 -22.49 -33.01 -16.03
C ASN A 896 -22.78 -31.76 -16.87
N CYS A 897 -22.67 -30.58 -16.26
CA CYS A 897 -22.96 -29.28 -16.85
C CYS A 897 -21.68 -28.60 -17.32
N HIS A 898 -21.59 -28.29 -18.61
CA HIS A 898 -20.42 -27.75 -19.28
C HIS A 898 -20.70 -26.33 -19.76
N SER A 899 -19.82 -25.40 -19.38
CA SER A 899 -19.84 -24.00 -19.84
C SER A 899 -18.44 -23.60 -20.31
N ASN A 900 -18.37 -22.76 -21.33
CA ASN A 900 -17.13 -22.14 -21.81
C ASN A 900 -16.74 -20.86 -21.03
N SER A 901 -17.57 -20.41 -20.08
CA SER A 901 -17.36 -19.18 -19.33
C SER A 901 -16.64 -19.43 -18.00
N LYS A 902 -15.31 -19.28 -18.01
CA LYS A 902 -14.50 -19.34 -16.77
C LYS A 902 -14.98 -18.35 -15.71
N ASP A 903 -15.43 -17.17 -16.13
CA ASP A 903 -15.85 -16.11 -15.22
C ASP A 903 -17.17 -16.46 -14.51
N ALA A 904 -18.13 -17.05 -15.23
CA ALA A 904 -19.37 -17.54 -14.62
C ALA A 904 -19.07 -18.64 -13.56
N LEU A 905 -18.23 -19.61 -13.90
CA LEU A 905 -17.87 -20.71 -12.99
C LEU A 905 -17.12 -20.23 -11.75
N ARG A 906 -16.16 -19.31 -11.91
CA ARG A 906 -15.46 -18.68 -10.79
C ARG A 906 -16.43 -17.98 -9.84
N LEU A 907 -17.43 -17.27 -10.38
CA LEU A 907 -18.44 -16.58 -9.58
C LEU A 907 -19.32 -17.54 -8.78
N LEU A 908 -19.69 -18.69 -9.35
CA LEU A 908 -20.47 -19.71 -8.64
C LEU A 908 -19.72 -20.25 -7.41
N SER A 909 -18.39 -20.33 -7.47
CA SER A 909 -17.53 -20.76 -6.36
C SER A 909 -17.15 -19.64 -5.35
N ALA A 910 -17.43 -18.37 -5.65
CA ALA A 910 -16.92 -17.24 -4.86
C ALA A 910 -17.65 -17.04 -3.52
N ASN A 911 -16.92 -16.92 -2.41
CA ASN A 911 -17.52 -16.76 -1.07
C ASN A 911 -18.30 -15.45 -0.86
N GLN A 912 -17.99 -14.37 -1.59
CA GLN A 912 -18.60 -13.04 -1.38
C GLN A 912 -19.33 -12.53 -2.63
N VAL A 913 -20.62 -12.85 -2.76
CA VAL A 913 -21.48 -12.41 -3.87
C VAL A 913 -22.69 -11.57 -3.43
N GLY A 914 -22.77 -11.22 -2.14
CA GLY A 914 -23.95 -10.56 -1.55
C GLY A 914 -24.32 -9.20 -2.17
N PHE A 915 -23.38 -8.52 -2.82
CA PHE A 915 -23.61 -7.23 -3.50
C PHE A 915 -23.46 -7.32 -5.03
N HIS A 916 -23.16 -8.51 -5.58
CA HIS A 916 -22.84 -8.68 -6.99
C HIS A 916 -24.03 -8.30 -7.90
N LYS A 917 -23.75 -7.76 -9.10
CA LYS A 917 -24.76 -7.34 -10.09
C LYS A 917 -25.80 -8.44 -10.36
N TYR A 918 -25.33 -9.69 -10.42
CA TYR A 918 -26.16 -10.88 -10.68
C TYR A 918 -26.39 -11.77 -9.44
N ARG A 919 -26.37 -11.19 -8.22
CA ARG A 919 -26.53 -11.95 -6.96
C ARG A 919 -27.76 -12.84 -6.93
N ALA A 920 -28.88 -12.37 -7.46
CA ALA A 920 -30.15 -13.10 -7.50
C ALA A 920 -30.01 -14.43 -8.24
N LEU A 921 -29.42 -14.37 -9.44
CA LEU A 921 -29.19 -15.52 -10.31
C LEU A 921 -28.12 -16.47 -9.75
N ILE A 922 -27.04 -15.92 -9.15
CA ILE A 922 -26.01 -16.73 -8.49
C ILE A 922 -26.60 -17.51 -7.31
N PHE A 923 -27.43 -16.86 -6.47
CA PHE A 923 -28.09 -17.56 -5.37
C PHE A 923 -29.07 -18.62 -5.88
N GLU A 924 -29.84 -18.35 -6.93
CA GLU A 924 -30.70 -19.36 -7.56
C GLU A 924 -29.92 -20.59 -8.02
N ILE A 925 -28.79 -20.40 -8.72
CA ILE A 925 -27.95 -21.53 -9.17
C ILE A 925 -27.42 -22.31 -7.97
N ARG A 926 -26.98 -21.62 -6.90
CA ARG A 926 -26.50 -22.28 -5.68
C ARG A 926 -27.59 -23.07 -4.97
N GLU A 927 -28.82 -22.57 -4.92
CA GLU A 927 -29.95 -23.32 -4.37
C GLU A 927 -30.26 -24.56 -5.22
N LEU A 928 -30.22 -24.45 -6.56
CA LEU A 928 -30.37 -25.61 -7.45
C LEU A 928 -29.30 -26.66 -7.16
N LEU A 929 -28.04 -26.25 -6.97
CA LEU A 929 -26.94 -27.17 -6.69
C LEU A 929 -27.01 -27.84 -5.31
N ARG A 930 -27.80 -27.31 -4.37
CA ARG A 930 -28.01 -27.91 -3.03
C ARG A 930 -29.15 -28.92 -2.97
N ARG A 931 -29.90 -29.09 -4.06
CA ARG A 931 -30.99 -30.08 -4.12
C ARG A 931 -30.44 -31.51 -4.04
N ASP A 932 -31.33 -32.47 -3.83
CA ASP A 932 -31.00 -33.90 -3.79
C ASP A 932 -30.76 -34.46 -5.20
N TRP A 933 -29.57 -34.20 -5.74
CA TRP A 933 -29.05 -34.70 -7.01
C TRP A 933 -27.52 -34.53 -7.11
N THR A 934 -26.88 -35.23 -8.04
CA THR A 934 -25.44 -35.13 -8.29
C THR A 934 -25.17 -34.22 -9.49
N VAL A 935 -24.54 -33.07 -9.27
CA VAL A 935 -24.19 -32.12 -10.34
C VAL A 935 -22.70 -31.85 -10.34
N ARG A 936 -22.06 -32.00 -11.50
CA ARG A 936 -20.70 -31.53 -11.79
C ARG A 936 -20.80 -30.36 -12.75
N ILE A 937 -20.16 -29.23 -12.43
CA ILE A 937 -20.05 -28.11 -13.36
C ILE A 937 -18.59 -27.93 -13.73
N GLU A 938 -18.28 -28.01 -15.02
CA GLU A 938 -16.92 -28.02 -15.55
C GLU A 938 -16.75 -26.96 -16.64
N HIS A 939 -15.55 -26.38 -16.70
CA HIS A 939 -15.16 -25.50 -17.78
C HIS A 939 -14.72 -26.31 -18.99
N ILE A 940 -15.23 -25.97 -20.17
CA ILE A 940 -14.76 -26.50 -21.45
C ILE A 940 -14.27 -25.39 -22.38
N PHE A 941 -13.44 -25.74 -23.36
CA PHE A 941 -13.05 -24.80 -24.39
C PHE A 941 -14.21 -24.53 -25.36
N ARG A 942 -14.21 -23.36 -26.01
CA ARG A 942 -15.30 -22.91 -26.90
C ARG A 942 -15.52 -23.89 -28.05
N GLU A 943 -14.43 -24.48 -28.54
CA GLU A 943 -14.40 -25.45 -29.64
C GLU A 943 -15.14 -26.76 -29.30
N ALA A 944 -15.33 -27.08 -28.01
CA ALA A 944 -16.13 -28.22 -27.56
C ALA A 944 -17.59 -27.86 -27.20
N ASN A 945 -18.01 -26.61 -27.47
CA ASN A 945 -19.32 -26.08 -27.05
C ASN A 945 -20.17 -25.52 -28.19
N PHE A 946 -19.86 -25.84 -29.46
CA PHE A 946 -20.53 -25.24 -30.63
C PHE A 946 -22.05 -25.42 -30.65
N CYS A 947 -22.55 -26.58 -30.19
CA CYS A 947 -24.00 -26.81 -30.09
C CYS A 947 -24.70 -25.79 -29.17
N ALA A 948 -24.10 -25.44 -28.03
CA ALA A 948 -24.68 -24.46 -27.13
C ALA A 948 -24.48 -23.00 -27.62
N ASP A 949 -23.33 -22.69 -28.24
CA ASP A 949 -23.07 -21.41 -28.91
C ASP A 949 -24.12 -21.12 -30.00
N PHE A 950 -24.49 -22.14 -30.80
CA PHE A 950 -25.57 -22.03 -31.78
C PHE A 950 -26.91 -21.69 -31.12
N MET A 951 -27.30 -22.40 -30.07
CA MET A 951 -28.57 -22.17 -29.36
C MET A 951 -28.62 -20.75 -28.76
N ALA A 952 -27.53 -20.28 -28.18
CA ALA A 952 -27.43 -18.94 -27.61
C ALA A 952 -27.49 -17.83 -28.69
N LYS A 953 -26.84 -18.03 -29.84
CA LYS A 953 -26.92 -17.10 -30.98
C LYS A 953 -28.30 -17.09 -31.62
N PHE A 954 -28.93 -18.25 -31.76
CA PHE A 954 -30.31 -18.35 -32.24
C PHE A 954 -31.26 -17.55 -31.36
N ALA A 955 -31.06 -17.58 -30.04
CA ALA A 955 -31.84 -16.76 -29.11
C ALA A 955 -31.65 -15.25 -29.32
N THR A 956 -30.47 -14.77 -29.73
CA THR A 956 -30.24 -13.34 -29.98
C THR A 956 -30.96 -12.80 -31.22
N SER A 957 -31.21 -13.68 -32.21
CA SER A 957 -31.92 -13.34 -33.46
C SER A 957 -33.43 -13.39 -33.34
N CYS A 958 -33.98 -13.83 -32.21
CA CYS A 958 -35.41 -13.95 -31.96
C CYS A 958 -35.82 -13.06 -30.77
N ASP A 959 -37.04 -12.50 -30.80
CA ASP A 959 -37.60 -11.74 -29.67
C ASP A 959 -38.44 -12.60 -28.71
N ASN A 960 -38.48 -13.92 -28.95
CA ASN A 960 -39.20 -14.86 -28.11
C ASN A 960 -38.45 -15.07 -26.79
N GLY A 961 -39.19 -15.11 -25.68
CA GLY A 961 -38.64 -15.38 -24.34
C GLY A 961 -38.07 -16.80 -24.20
N LEU A 962 -38.43 -17.52 -23.15
CA LEU A 962 -37.99 -18.90 -23.01
C LEU A 962 -38.71 -19.80 -24.03
N MET A 963 -37.95 -20.50 -24.87
CA MET A 963 -38.44 -21.60 -25.72
C MET A 963 -37.74 -22.90 -25.31
N ILE A 964 -38.51 -24.00 -25.29
CA ILE A 964 -38.03 -25.36 -25.03
C ILE A 964 -38.20 -26.16 -26.32
N TRP A 965 -37.18 -26.92 -26.68
CA TRP A 965 -37.09 -27.67 -27.93
C TRP A 965 -37.01 -29.16 -27.60
N ASP A 966 -38.06 -29.92 -27.92
CA ASP A 966 -38.03 -31.39 -27.75
C ASP A 966 -37.30 -32.08 -28.91
N GLU A 967 -37.14 -31.39 -30.05
CA GLU A 967 -36.34 -31.83 -31.19
C GLU A 967 -35.26 -30.80 -31.56
N PRO A 968 -34.11 -31.22 -32.12
CA PRO A 968 -33.03 -30.29 -32.47
C PRO A 968 -33.44 -29.37 -33.64
N PRO A 969 -33.23 -28.04 -33.54
CA PRO A 969 -33.45 -27.12 -34.65
C PRO A 969 -32.65 -27.50 -35.90
N GLN A 970 -33.14 -27.16 -37.09
CA GLN A 970 -32.56 -27.60 -38.37
C GLN A 970 -31.05 -27.32 -38.50
N GLY A 971 -30.56 -26.16 -38.00
CA GLY A 971 -29.13 -25.81 -38.02
C GLY A 971 -28.26 -26.52 -36.97
N LEU A 972 -28.85 -27.15 -35.96
CA LEU A 972 -28.13 -27.81 -34.86
C LEU A 972 -27.70 -29.24 -35.22
N GLN A 973 -28.42 -29.91 -36.14
CA GLN A 973 -28.22 -31.33 -36.44
C GLN A 973 -26.80 -31.65 -36.94
N GLN A 974 -26.21 -30.78 -37.77
CA GLN A 974 -24.85 -30.97 -38.27
C GLN A 974 -23.80 -30.87 -37.15
N LEU A 975 -24.00 -29.95 -36.19
CA LEU A 975 -23.11 -29.78 -35.04
C LEU A 975 -23.21 -30.97 -34.07
N LEU A 976 -24.42 -31.51 -33.88
CA LEU A 976 -24.63 -32.72 -33.09
C LEU A 976 -23.93 -33.93 -33.71
N LEU A 977 -24.04 -34.10 -35.03
CA LEU A 977 -23.35 -35.18 -35.74
C LEU A 977 -21.82 -35.03 -35.63
N ALA A 978 -21.30 -33.81 -35.78
CA ALA A 978 -19.88 -33.53 -35.59
C ALA A 978 -19.37 -33.92 -34.20
N ASP A 979 -20.11 -33.57 -33.14
CA ASP A 979 -19.78 -33.94 -31.75
C ASP A 979 -19.81 -35.47 -31.56
N ILE A 980 -20.80 -36.17 -32.13
CA ILE A 980 -20.94 -37.64 -32.01
C ILE A 980 -19.84 -38.37 -32.77
N MET A 981 -19.43 -37.85 -33.93
CA MET A 981 -18.33 -38.38 -34.76
C MET A 981 -16.94 -38.08 -34.18
N GLY A 982 -16.83 -37.23 -33.15
CA GLY A 982 -15.57 -36.94 -32.48
C GLY A 982 -14.65 -35.98 -33.25
N ILE A 983 -15.22 -35.03 -34.01
CA ILE A 983 -14.44 -34.02 -34.73
C ILE A 983 -13.67 -33.15 -33.72
N SER A 984 -12.36 -32.98 -33.96
CA SER A 984 -11.47 -32.18 -33.10
C SER A 984 -10.98 -30.90 -33.78
N PHE A 985 -10.67 -29.89 -32.96
CA PHE A 985 -10.17 -28.59 -33.40
C PHE A 985 -8.84 -28.26 -32.71
N PRO A 986 -7.83 -27.75 -33.44
CA PRO A 986 -6.55 -27.35 -32.84
C PRO A 986 -6.68 -26.06 -32.04
N ARG A 987 -6.09 -26.03 -30.85
CA ARG A 987 -6.01 -24.84 -30.00
C ARG A 987 -4.61 -24.66 -29.43
N ILE A 988 -4.11 -23.43 -29.51
CA ILE A 988 -2.84 -23.04 -28.91
C ILE A 988 -3.09 -22.63 -27.44
N VAL A 989 -2.39 -23.26 -26.48
CA VAL A 989 -2.56 -23.04 -25.02
C VAL A 989 -1.35 -22.37 -24.41
#